data_AF-A0A0L8FGF3-F1
#
_entry.id   AF-A0A0L8FGF3-F1
#
_cell.length_a   1.000
_cell.length_b   1.000
_cell.length_c   1.000
_cell.angle_alpha   90.00
_cell.angle_beta   90.00
_cell.angle_gamma   90.00
#
_symmetry.space_group_name_H-M   'P 1'
#
loop_
_entity.id
_entity.type
_entity.pdbx_description
1 polymer ?
#
loop_
_entity_poly.entity_id
_entity_poly.type
_entity_poly.pdbx_seq_one_letter_code
_entity_poly.pdbx_strand_id
1 'polypeptide(L)'
;YDKNGFNSVGYNRLGYNSEGYDPFGFNMTGYSREGEFDGMIDYDDDGYDEEGYNRAGFNCEGVNRDGLDIYGRHAGFKYSCIRTTRKRCRHLETEDDVQIVRFSPGKKCEDVSCKPNCMCWFNNEFHRIWDNFNVGCEKFQCHLGGFSQMNSCQKHFQRKEIRDMSFDEMKRYQLVIQNLQHEKRNGKSVWYEFAEMYSEYIPQASGNPLFLPWHRYFLFMVEKSMQDVECGVVIPYYDWTLDIGVLNKSVIWSSKYFGGNGENGTDCVRYHPFKSYHPPYWTPCLRRHFNSSVHLPDAIHVYLAIQESTFSDFSAYMESMLHLFQMWVGGHMNSPLSAYDPLFYSHVAFIDKLWDDWQRSHKKGLLRFPLNFRYVPMEPFKVSPDDVLDCKKQICITYLNLPFGSPCNQTKIKTFGYGSDSYDRHGFDKNGYDKDGFDVHGINIDGYIDLRGIYNNEGFDKEGFSRQGFDNMGYDRDLFHEDGYNPDGFDVAGYDRSGHNRYGSSRIKTNVFSEHVSTFRKNEFNELGLNNLGFNNKGFDIFGFDKDGFNRFGCNYYFNGPFYIIIYQSLKNKLSEIKSMHSLINIPRLCPAVSQLPHWMYKVYWLNRQKTIPEVLAIMALDRLKNPYSFEDVFDKIWIPPVPDH
;
A
#
# COMPACT_ATOMS: atom_id res chain seq x y z
N TYR A 1 6.97 18.86 -28.75
CA TYR A 1 5.89 18.50 -27.83
C TYR A 1 6.31 18.87 -26.43
N ASP A 2 5.46 19.59 -25.71
CA ASP A 2 5.66 19.99 -24.32
C ASP A 2 5.43 18.80 -23.38
N LYS A 3 5.49 19.08 -22.08
CA LYS A 3 5.27 18.07 -21.02
C LYS A 3 3.87 17.45 -21.02
N ASN A 4 2.91 18.09 -21.69
CA ASN A 4 1.53 17.63 -21.81
C ASN A 4 1.28 16.94 -23.17
N GLY A 5 2.32 16.77 -23.99
CA GLY A 5 2.21 16.08 -25.27
C GLY A 5 1.75 16.95 -26.44
N PHE A 6 1.77 18.29 -26.33
CA PHE A 6 1.36 19.22 -27.39
C PHE A 6 2.53 19.97 -28.02
N ASN A 7 2.55 20.13 -29.34
CA ASN A 7 3.58 20.89 -30.05
C ASN A 7 3.49 22.40 -29.72
N SER A 8 4.41 23.20 -30.26
CA SER A 8 4.43 24.65 -30.01
C SER A 8 3.17 25.39 -30.51
N VAL A 9 2.33 24.72 -31.31
CA VAL A 9 1.09 25.24 -31.88
C VAL A 9 -0.14 24.69 -31.13
N GLY A 10 0.06 23.89 -30.06
CA GLY A 10 -1.02 23.38 -29.23
C GLY A 10 -1.70 22.09 -29.72
N TYR A 11 -1.09 21.36 -30.66
CA TYR A 11 -1.62 20.09 -31.18
C TYR A 11 -0.77 18.90 -30.73
N ASN A 12 -1.42 17.80 -30.36
CA ASN A 12 -0.77 16.56 -29.98
C ASN A 12 -0.13 15.87 -31.20
N ARG A 13 0.52 14.73 -30.98
CA ARG A 13 1.21 13.97 -32.05
C ARG A 13 0.28 13.49 -33.17
N LEU A 14 -1.01 13.47 -32.91
CA LEU A 14 -2.06 13.02 -33.81
C LEU A 14 -2.69 14.20 -34.57
N GLY A 15 -2.25 15.43 -34.30
CA GLY A 15 -2.79 16.63 -34.93
C GLY A 15 -4.03 17.20 -34.25
N TYR A 16 -4.39 16.78 -33.03
CA TYR A 16 -5.56 17.28 -32.31
C TYR A 16 -5.16 18.17 -31.12
N ASN A 17 -5.90 19.25 -30.90
CA ASN A 17 -5.69 20.16 -29.77
C ASN A 17 -6.18 19.54 -28.45
N SER A 18 -6.03 20.26 -27.34
CA SER A 18 -6.45 19.79 -26.00
C SER A 18 -7.96 19.53 -25.89
N GLU A 19 -8.76 20.03 -26.83
CA GLU A 19 -10.20 19.85 -26.87
C GLU A 19 -10.61 18.73 -27.83
N GLY A 20 -9.64 18.02 -28.43
CA GLY A 20 -9.90 16.88 -29.31
C GLY A 20 -10.24 17.25 -30.76
N TYR A 21 -9.88 18.45 -31.20
CA TYR A 21 -10.16 18.95 -32.56
C TYR A 21 -8.88 19.15 -33.38
N ASP A 22 -8.93 18.80 -34.65
CA ASP A 22 -7.85 19.01 -35.61
C ASP A 22 -7.70 20.51 -35.99
N PRO A 23 -6.72 20.90 -36.84
CA PRO A 23 -6.55 22.30 -37.24
C PRO A 23 -7.71 22.88 -38.06
N PHE A 24 -8.61 22.03 -38.56
CA PHE A 24 -9.80 22.41 -39.32
C PHE A 24 -11.06 22.49 -38.44
N GLY A 25 -10.97 22.13 -37.16
CA GLY A 25 -12.05 22.22 -36.20
C GLY A 25 -12.94 20.98 -36.13
N PHE A 26 -12.50 19.83 -36.64
CA PHE A 26 -13.23 18.57 -36.59
C PHE A 26 -12.62 17.60 -35.59
N ASN A 27 -13.47 16.88 -34.86
CA ASN A 27 -13.04 15.84 -33.94
C ASN A 27 -12.75 14.53 -34.69
N MET A 28 -12.32 13.52 -33.95
CA MET A 28 -12.05 12.19 -34.51
C MET A 28 -13.26 11.43 -35.07
N THR A 29 -14.49 11.85 -34.79
CA THR A 29 -15.69 11.29 -35.42
C THR A 29 -16.14 12.11 -36.63
N GLY A 30 -15.42 13.19 -36.96
CA GLY A 30 -15.70 14.04 -38.13
C GLY A 30 -16.65 15.19 -37.87
N TYR A 31 -16.97 15.49 -36.62
CA TYR A 31 -17.90 16.53 -36.26
C TYR A 31 -17.21 17.75 -35.68
N SER A 32 -17.64 18.93 -36.11
CA SER A 32 -17.26 20.20 -35.50
C SER A 32 -17.96 20.40 -34.15
N ARG A 33 -17.64 21.50 -33.46
CA ARG A 33 -18.34 21.88 -32.21
C ARG A 33 -19.81 22.24 -32.46
N GLU A 34 -20.09 22.71 -33.66
CA GLU A 34 -21.40 23.11 -34.14
C GLU A 34 -22.20 21.90 -34.68
N GLY A 35 -21.59 20.70 -34.69
CA GLY A 35 -22.21 19.48 -35.21
C GLY A 35 -22.15 19.36 -36.73
N GLU A 36 -21.32 20.16 -37.40
CA GLU A 36 -21.10 20.02 -38.84
C GLU A 36 -20.22 18.81 -39.11
N PHE A 37 -20.65 17.96 -40.05
CA PHE A 37 -19.86 16.83 -40.52
C PHE A 37 -18.89 17.29 -41.60
N ASP A 38 -17.64 16.85 -41.51
CA ASP A 38 -16.56 17.28 -42.42
C ASP A 38 -16.69 16.75 -43.86
N GLY A 39 -17.62 15.83 -44.10
CA GLY A 39 -17.94 15.28 -45.41
C GLY A 39 -17.20 14.00 -45.78
N MET A 40 -16.40 13.42 -44.88
CA MET A 40 -15.71 12.13 -45.13
C MET A 40 -16.58 10.93 -44.74
N ILE A 41 -17.29 10.35 -45.72
CA ILE A 41 -18.31 9.31 -45.52
C ILE A 41 -17.71 7.92 -45.24
N ASP A 42 -16.40 7.75 -45.43
CA ASP A 42 -15.72 6.45 -45.30
C ASP A 42 -15.56 5.97 -43.84
N TYR A 43 -15.98 6.76 -42.85
CA TYR A 43 -15.85 6.48 -41.41
C TYR A 43 -17.22 6.20 -40.74
N ASP A 44 -17.25 5.24 -39.82
CA ASP A 44 -18.43 4.91 -39.00
C ASP A 44 -18.72 5.93 -37.88
N ASP A 45 -19.80 5.69 -37.13
CA ASP A 45 -20.23 6.55 -36.00
C ASP A 45 -19.17 6.66 -34.87
N ASP A 46 -18.26 5.69 -34.80
CA ASP A 46 -17.15 5.65 -33.84
C ASP A 46 -15.86 6.28 -34.43
N GLY A 47 -15.90 6.73 -35.68
CA GLY A 47 -14.82 7.44 -36.37
C GLY A 47 -13.78 6.53 -37.02
N TYR A 48 -14.12 5.28 -37.35
CA TYR A 48 -13.25 4.27 -37.96
C TYR A 48 -13.66 3.93 -39.39
N ASP A 49 -12.68 3.75 -40.27
CA ASP A 49 -12.92 3.34 -41.67
C ASP A 49 -13.27 1.84 -41.78
N GLU A 50 -13.62 1.37 -42.98
CA GLU A 50 -13.91 -0.06 -43.24
C GLU A 50 -12.75 -1.00 -42.88
N GLU A 51 -11.53 -0.49 -42.82
CA GLU A 51 -10.33 -1.23 -42.42
C GLU A 51 -10.05 -1.16 -40.90
N GLY A 52 -10.86 -0.41 -40.15
CA GLY A 52 -10.78 -0.26 -38.70
C GLY A 52 -9.75 0.77 -38.24
N TYR A 53 -9.42 1.77 -39.06
CA TYR A 53 -8.52 2.89 -38.71
C TYR A 53 -9.29 4.19 -38.58
N ASN A 54 -8.98 4.95 -37.54
CA ASN A 54 -9.59 6.26 -37.36
C ASN A 54 -9.00 7.32 -38.28
N ARG A 55 -9.55 8.53 -38.23
CA ARG A 55 -9.10 9.70 -39.00
C ARG A 55 -7.65 10.11 -38.76
N ALA A 56 -7.04 9.70 -37.63
CA ALA A 56 -5.62 9.90 -37.37
C ALA A 56 -4.73 8.80 -38.00
N GLY A 57 -5.34 7.80 -38.63
CA GLY A 57 -4.66 6.68 -39.28
C GLY A 57 -4.30 5.52 -38.33
N PHE A 58 -4.93 5.42 -37.16
CA PHE A 58 -4.63 4.40 -36.15
C PHE A 58 -5.83 3.49 -35.86
N ASN A 59 -5.58 2.20 -35.66
CA ASN A 59 -6.59 1.26 -35.20
C ASN A 59 -6.88 1.43 -33.70
N CYS A 60 -7.81 0.63 -33.17
CA CYS A 60 -8.19 0.68 -31.74
C CYS A 60 -7.08 0.31 -30.76
N GLU A 61 -5.99 -0.29 -31.22
CA GLU A 61 -4.81 -0.63 -30.41
C GLU A 61 -3.76 0.49 -30.44
N GLY A 62 -4.04 1.61 -31.14
CA GLY A 62 -3.09 2.70 -31.30
C GLY A 62 -1.99 2.39 -32.33
N VAL A 63 -2.27 1.53 -33.29
CA VAL A 63 -1.31 1.08 -34.31
C VAL A 63 -1.73 1.62 -35.68
N ASN A 64 -0.78 2.21 -36.41
CA ASN A 64 -1.02 2.75 -37.74
C ASN A 64 -1.04 1.65 -38.81
N ARG A 65 -1.37 2.02 -40.06
CA ARG A 65 -1.40 1.10 -41.21
C ARG A 65 -0.06 0.44 -41.53
N ASP A 66 1.06 1.04 -41.11
CA ASP A 66 2.40 0.46 -41.22
C ASP A 66 2.71 -0.53 -40.09
N GLY A 67 1.78 -0.76 -39.16
CA GLY A 67 1.94 -1.63 -38.02
C GLY A 67 2.75 -1.00 -36.88
N LEU A 68 2.84 0.33 -36.80
CA LEU A 68 3.61 1.05 -35.79
C LEU A 68 2.73 1.76 -34.74
N ASP A 69 3.20 1.85 -33.51
CA ASP A 69 2.56 2.58 -32.41
C ASP A 69 2.35 4.09 -32.71
N ILE A 70 1.58 4.77 -31.87
CA ILE A 70 1.34 6.24 -31.94
C ILE A 70 2.62 7.09 -31.88
N TYR A 71 3.76 6.48 -31.55
CA TYR A 71 5.06 7.14 -31.52
C TYR A 71 5.90 6.88 -32.78
N GLY A 72 5.44 6.00 -33.68
CA GLY A 72 6.16 5.55 -34.87
C GLY A 72 7.45 4.80 -34.53
N ARG A 73 7.53 4.17 -33.36
CA ARG A 73 8.77 3.56 -32.85
C ARG A 73 8.71 2.04 -32.70
N HIS A 74 7.56 1.48 -32.36
CA HIS A 74 7.44 0.04 -32.07
C HIS A 74 6.36 -0.59 -32.92
N ALA A 75 6.56 -1.86 -33.28
CA ALA A 75 5.51 -2.65 -33.91
C ALA A 75 4.32 -2.82 -32.94
N GLY A 76 3.12 -2.71 -33.48
CA GLY A 76 1.87 -2.97 -32.75
C GLY A 76 1.76 -4.42 -32.27
N PHE A 77 0.99 -4.62 -31.20
CA PHE A 77 0.76 -5.95 -30.64
C PHE A 77 -0.55 -6.52 -31.16
N LYS A 78 -0.53 -7.76 -31.66
CA LYS A 78 -1.75 -8.49 -31.99
C LYS A 78 -2.14 -9.42 -30.85
N TYR A 79 -3.29 -9.18 -30.24
CA TYR A 79 -3.78 -10.03 -29.16
C TYR A 79 -4.48 -11.27 -29.72
N SER A 80 -4.17 -12.43 -29.17
CA SER A 80 -4.85 -13.69 -29.48
C SER A 80 -5.20 -14.45 -28.20
N CYS A 81 -6.30 -15.19 -28.24
CA CYS A 81 -6.72 -16.01 -27.12
C CYS A 81 -6.64 -17.50 -27.48
N ILE A 82 -6.07 -18.29 -26.58
CA ILE A 82 -5.97 -19.74 -26.73
C ILE A 82 -6.45 -20.41 -25.44
N ARG A 83 -7.43 -21.32 -25.58
CA ARG A 83 -7.86 -22.17 -24.47
C ARG A 83 -6.79 -23.23 -24.20
N THR A 84 -6.09 -23.10 -23.07
CA THR A 84 -4.98 -24.01 -22.74
C THR A 84 -4.79 -24.18 -21.22
N THR A 85 -3.90 -25.09 -20.83
CA THR A 85 -3.53 -25.26 -19.41
C THR A 85 -2.44 -24.25 -19.03
N ARG A 86 -2.34 -23.87 -17.76
CA ARG A 86 -1.26 -22.96 -17.28
C ARG A 86 0.14 -23.48 -17.64
N LYS A 87 0.35 -24.80 -17.59
CA LYS A 87 1.64 -25.40 -17.96
C LYS A 87 1.96 -25.13 -19.43
N ARG A 88 1.01 -25.39 -20.35
CA ARG A 88 1.19 -25.14 -21.79
C ARG A 88 1.27 -23.66 -22.12
N CYS A 89 0.46 -22.82 -21.47
CA CYS A 89 0.50 -21.36 -21.61
C CYS A 89 1.90 -20.80 -21.37
N ARG A 90 2.59 -21.24 -20.30
CA ARG A 90 3.97 -20.85 -20.03
C ARG A 90 5.00 -21.30 -21.07
N HIS A 91 4.72 -22.38 -21.81
CA HIS A 91 5.64 -22.84 -22.86
C HIS A 91 5.45 -22.04 -24.16
N LEU A 92 4.32 -21.36 -24.36
CA LEU A 92 4.13 -20.53 -25.57
C LEU A 92 5.10 -19.34 -25.62
N GLU A 93 5.57 -18.90 -24.47
CA GLU A 93 6.52 -17.78 -24.34
C GLU A 93 7.98 -18.18 -24.66
N THR A 94 8.22 -19.45 -25.04
CA THR A 94 9.53 -19.86 -25.59
C THR A 94 9.67 -19.56 -27.08
N GLU A 95 8.58 -19.15 -27.74
CA GLU A 95 8.60 -18.69 -29.12
C GLU A 95 9.03 -17.21 -29.15
N ASP A 96 9.90 -16.85 -30.10
CA ASP A 96 10.27 -15.46 -30.32
C ASP A 96 8.99 -14.65 -30.68
N ASP A 97 8.84 -13.46 -30.09
CA ASP A 97 7.73 -12.51 -30.30
C ASP A 97 6.36 -12.84 -29.64
N VAL A 98 6.28 -13.86 -28.78
CA VAL A 98 5.06 -14.14 -28.00
C VAL A 98 5.22 -13.68 -26.55
N GLN A 99 4.28 -12.86 -26.05
CA GLN A 99 4.18 -12.48 -24.64
C GLN A 99 2.84 -12.90 -24.04
N ILE A 100 2.87 -13.53 -22.86
CA ILE A 100 1.64 -13.85 -22.13
C ILE A 100 1.27 -12.68 -21.21
N VAL A 101 0.17 -12.00 -21.53
CA VAL A 101 -0.34 -10.83 -20.79
C VAL A 101 -1.42 -11.16 -19.76
N ARG A 102 -2.24 -12.19 -20.02
CA ARG A 102 -3.39 -12.56 -19.17
C ARG A 102 -3.56 -14.07 -19.14
N PHE A 103 -3.91 -14.61 -17.97
CA PHE A 103 -4.33 -16.00 -17.82
C PHE A 103 -5.57 -16.07 -16.94
N SER A 104 -6.70 -16.54 -17.49
CA SER A 104 -8.00 -16.61 -16.79
C SER A 104 -8.35 -18.05 -16.43
N PRO A 105 -8.09 -18.51 -15.18
CA PRO A 105 -8.35 -19.89 -14.79
C PRO A 105 -9.86 -20.21 -14.87
N GLY A 106 -10.20 -21.35 -15.47
CA GLY A 106 -11.60 -21.83 -15.52
C GLY A 106 -12.50 -21.15 -16.54
N LYS A 107 -12.03 -20.14 -17.28
CA LYS A 107 -12.77 -19.45 -18.35
C LYS A 107 -12.32 -19.93 -19.73
N LYS A 108 -13.22 -19.90 -20.71
CA LYS A 108 -12.89 -20.08 -22.13
C LYS A 108 -12.66 -18.73 -22.80
N CYS A 109 -12.11 -18.74 -24.02
CA CYS A 109 -11.86 -17.52 -24.78
C CYS A 109 -13.14 -16.76 -25.15
N GLU A 110 -14.27 -17.45 -25.26
CA GLU A 110 -15.57 -16.82 -25.50
C GLU A 110 -16.13 -16.14 -24.24
N ASP A 111 -15.69 -16.58 -23.05
CA ASP A 111 -16.12 -16.05 -21.75
C ASP A 111 -15.29 -14.83 -21.32
N VAL A 112 -14.24 -14.49 -22.08
CA VAL A 112 -13.35 -13.35 -21.80
C VAL A 112 -13.25 -12.45 -23.03
N SER A 113 -13.42 -11.15 -22.85
CA SER A 113 -13.17 -10.22 -23.96
C SER A 113 -11.67 -10.16 -24.25
N CYS A 114 -11.29 -10.67 -25.42
CA CYS A 114 -9.93 -10.57 -25.96
C CYS A 114 -9.87 -9.66 -27.21
N LYS A 115 -11.01 -9.11 -27.64
CA LYS A 115 -11.03 -8.12 -28.72
C LYS A 115 -10.61 -6.76 -28.16
N PRO A 116 -9.81 -5.97 -28.89
CA PRO A 116 -9.53 -4.60 -28.50
C PRO A 116 -10.85 -3.83 -28.41
N ASN A 117 -11.02 -3.10 -27.31
CA ASN A 117 -12.11 -2.15 -27.17
C ASN A 117 -11.54 -0.76 -27.44
N CYS A 118 -12.13 -0.03 -28.37
CA CYS A 118 -11.68 1.29 -28.82
C CYS A 118 -12.00 2.40 -27.80
N MET A 119 -12.73 2.05 -26.73
CA MET A 119 -13.12 2.94 -25.65
C MET A 119 -12.14 2.87 -24.48
N CYS A 120 -12.03 3.96 -23.73
CA CYS A 120 -11.32 3.93 -22.46
C CYS A 120 -12.11 3.16 -21.43
N TRP A 121 -11.41 2.30 -20.69
CA TRP A 121 -12.01 1.55 -19.60
C TRP A 121 -11.53 2.10 -18.26
N PHE A 122 -12.48 2.53 -17.42
CA PHE A 122 -12.20 2.93 -16.05
C PHE A 122 -13.36 2.49 -15.14
N ASN A 123 -13.07 1.84 -14.00
CA ASN A 123 -14.07 1.42 -13.02
C ASN A 123 -15.30 0.68 -13.60
N ASN A 124 -15.07 -0.17 -14.60
CA ASN A 124 -16.11 -0.94 -15.28
C ASN A 124 -17.09 -0.13 -16.16
N GLU A 125 -16.76 1.12 -16.46
CA GLU A 125 -17.43 1.95 -17.45
C GLU A 125 -16.53 2.13 -18.68
N PHE A 126 -17.18 2.22 -19.84
CA PHE A 126 -16.51 2.54 -21.10
C PHE A 126 -16.81 3.98 -21.49
N HIS A 127 -15.75 4.74 -21.75
CA HIS A 127 -15.82 6.13 -22.18
C HIS A 127 -15.36 6.22 -23.64
N ARG A 128 -16.09 6.99 -24.45
CA ARG A 128 -15.69 7.23 -25.84
C ARG A 128 -14.43 8.09 -25.87
N ILE A 129 -13.68 7.98 -26.94
CA ILE A 129 -12.47 8.78 -27.13
C ILE A 129 -12.84 10.27 -27.07
N TRP A 130 -12.05 11.03 -26.29
CA TRP A 130 -12.22 12.44 -25.95
C TRP A 130 -13.33 12.77 -24.94
N ASP A 131 -14.08 11.78 -24.45
CA ASP A 131 -15.01 11.98 -23.34
C ASP A 131 -14.26 12.52 -22.13
N ASN A 132 -14.83 13.56 -21.51
CA ASN A 132 -14.40 14.03 -20.20
C ASN A 132 -15.32 13.42 -19.15
N PHE A 133 -14.72 12.78 -18.15
CA PHE A 133 -15.44 12.13 -17.05
C PHE A 133 -14.71 12.37 -15.73
N ASN A 134 -15.44 12.19 -14.63
CA ASN A 134 -14.86 12.31 -13.30
C ASN A 134 -14.54 10.92 -12.78
N VAL A 135 -13.36 10.76 -12.23
CA VAL A 135 -12.99 9.56 -11.48
C VAL A 135 -12.36 9.99 -10.17
N GLY A 136 -12.92 9.46 -9.09
CA GLY A 136 -12.76 10.02 -7.77
C GLY A 136 -13.13 11.49 -7.81
N CYS A 137 -12.20 12.32 -7.32
CA CYS A 137 -12.40 13.75 -7.20
C CYS A 137 -11.52 14.55 -8.18
N GLU A 138 -11.16 13.92 -9.30
CA GLU A 138 -10.33 14.48 -10.36
C GLU A 138 -11.02 14.31 -11.73
N LYS A 139 -10.64 15.16 -12.68
CA LYS A 139 -11.16 15.13 -14.06
C LYS A 139 -10.22 14.35 -14.98
N PHE A 140 -10.79 13.42 -15.73
CA PHE A 140 -10.11 12.59 -16.72
C PHE A 140 -10.63 12.86 -18.12
N GLN A 141 -9.77 12.65 -19.10
CA GLN A 141 -10.11 12.60 -20.51
C GLN A 141 -9.72 11.23 -21.07
N CYS A 142 -10.62 10.64 -21.85
CA CYS A 142 -10.31 9.44 -22.62
C CYS A 142 -9.48 9.82 -23.85
N HIS A 143 -8.31 9.20 -24.05
CA HIS A 143 -7.44 9.49 -25.19
C HIS A 143 -7.42 8.37 -26.22
N LEU A 144 -6.86 8.68 -27.40
CA LEU A 144 -6.64 7.72 -28.47
C LEU A 144 -5.77 6.56 -27.98
N GLY A 145 -6.21 5.32 -28.24
CA GLY A 145 -5.57 4.10 -27.72
C GLY A 145 -6.25 3.53 -26.47
N GLY A 146 -7.37 4.11 -26.03
CA GLY A 146 -8.23 3.56 -24.99
C GLY A 146 -7.69 3.75 -23.56
N PHE A 147 -6.75 4.68 -23.36
CA PHE A 147 -6.22 5.01 -22.04
C PHE A 147 -6.79 6.30 -21.49
N SER A 148 -6.99 6.34 -20.18
CA SER A 148 -7.53 7.50 -19.47
C SER A 148 -6.40 8.34 -18.89
N GLN A 149 -6.36 9.63 -19.20
CA GLN A 149 -5.38 10.56 -18.65
C GLN A 149 -6.06 11.62 -17.79
N MET A 150 -5.41 11.98 -16.69
CA MET A 150 -5.87 13.08 -15.84
C MET A 150 -5.42 14.42 -16.44
N ASN A 151 -6.34 15.37 -16.57
CA ASN A 151 -6.09 16.64 -17.27
C ASN A 151 -5.04 17.51 -16.56
N SER A 152 -5.03 17.50 -15.23
CA SER A 152 -4.04 18.20 -14.39
C SER A 152 -4.19 17.78 -12.93
N CYS A 153 -3.11 17.83 -12.13
CA CYS A 153 -3.20 17.66 -10.68
C CYS A 153 -3.98 18.81 -10.04
N GLN A 154 -5.23 18.60 -9.65
CA GLN A 154 -5.93 19.55 -8.78
C GLN A 154 -5.44 19.42 -7.34
N LYS A 155 -5.20 18.19 -6.90
CA LYS A 155 -4.65 17.89 -5.57
C LYS A 155 -3.51 16.88 -5.65
N HIS A 156 -2.47 17.10 -4.85
CA HIS A 156 -1.45 16.09 -4.62
C HIS A 156 -1.81 15.24 -3.40
N PHE A 157 -1.88 13.93 -3.61
CA PHE A 157 -2.12 12.96 -2.55
C PHE A 157 -0.79 12.49 -1.95
N GLN A 158 -0.77 12.35 -0.64
CA GLN A 158 0.43 12.03 0.14
C GLN A 158 0.25 10.66 0.80
N ARG A 159 0.92 9.64 0.26
CA ARG A 159 0.97 8.32 0.88
C ARG A 159 1.87 8.37 2.10
N LYS A 160 1.30 8.00 3.25
CA LYS A 160 1.95 7.99 4.56
C LYS A 160 2.25 6.56 4.99
N GLU A 161 3.17 6.39 5.93
CA GLU A 161 3.31 5.11 6.59
C GLU A 161 2.02 4.83 7.41
N ILE A 162 1.60 3.56 7.52
CA ILE A 162 0.38 3.18 8.24
C ILE A 162 0.32 3.77 9.66
N ARG A 163 1.44 3.72 10.39
CA ARG A 163 1.54 4.21 11.77
C ARG A 163 1.47 5.73 11.82
N ASP A 164 1.81 6.42 10.74
CA ASP A 164 1.76 7.89 10.59
C ASP A 164 0.36 8.42 10.23
N MET A 165 -0.60 7.54 9.97
CA MET A 165 -1.98 7.93 9.76
C MET A 165 -2.62 8.37 11.08
N SER A 166 -3.32 9.51 11.04
CA SER A 166 -4.23 9.89 12.13
C SER A 166 -5.38 8.89 12.24
N PHE A 167 -6.05 8.90 13.40
CA PHE A 167 -7.24 8.08 13.64
C PHE A 167 -8.32 8.29 12.56
N ASP A 168 -8.60 9.55 12.22
CA ASP A 168 -9.63 9.87 11.22
C ASP A 168 -9.22 9.40 9.81
N GLU A 169 -7.94 9.54 9.44
CA GLU A 169 -7.44 9.04 8.16
C GLU A 169 -7.57 7.50 8.09
N MET A 170 -7.16 6.79 9.16
CA MET A 170 -7.24 5.33 9.22
C MET A 170 -8.69 4.85 9.17
N LYS A 171 -9.57 5.50 9.93
CA LYS A 171 -11.01 5.19 9.96
C LYS A 171 -11.65 5.40 8.58
N ARG A 172 -11.34 6.51 7.89
CA ARG A 172 -11.83 6.74 6.51
C ARG A 172 -11.34 5.66 5.56
N TYR A 173 -10.05 5.31 5.61
CA TYR A 173 -9.49 4.24 4.81
C TYR A 173 -10.23 2.92 5.00
N GLN A 174 -10.50 2.53 6.25
CA GLN A 174 -11.21 1.30 6.60
C GLN A 174 -12.67 1.31 6.14
N LEU A 175 -13.38 2.42 6.34
CA LEU A 175 -14.79 2.58 5.95
C LEU A 175 -14.98 2.53 4.42
N VAL A 176 -14.07 3.11 3.66
CA VAL A 176 -14.14 3.03 2.19
C VAL A 176 -13.99 1.60 1.71
N ILE A 177 -13.06 0.83 2.29
CA ILE A 177 -12.89 -0.59 1.96
C ILE A 177 -14.12 -1.41 2.35
N GLN A 178 -14.74 -1.13 3.50
CA GLN A 178 -16.04 -1.73 3.87
C GLN A 178 -17.10 -1.45 2.79
N ASN A 179 -17.22 -0.20 2.34
CA ASN A 179 -18.18 0.18 1.32
C ASN A 179 -17.94 -0.55 0.00
N LEU A 180 -16.69 -0.59 -0.49
CA LEU A 180 -16.33 -1.31 -1.72
C LEU A 180 -16.52 -2.83 -1.61
N GLN A 181 -16.40 -3.39 -0.40
CA GLN A 181 -16.69 -4.80 -0.17
C GLN A 181 -18.21 -5.10 -0.21
N HIS A 182 -19.03 -4.14 0.22
CA HIS A 182 -20.50 -4.27 0.23
C HIS A 182 -21.14 -3.93 -1.11
N GLU A 183 -20.56 -2.98 -1.84
CA GLU A 183 -21.02 -2.62 -3.18
C GLU A 183 -20.86 -3.81 -4.12
N LYS A 184 -21.97 -4.21 -4.77
CA LYS A 184 -21.97 -5.32 -5.71
C LYS A 184 -22.18 -4.86 -7.14
N ARG A 185 -21.31 -5.30 -8.04
CA ARG A 185 -21.43 -5.16 -9.49
C ARG A 185 -21.47 -6.56 -10.11
N ASN A 186 -22.43 -6.82 -10.99
CA ASN A 186 -22.64 -8.14 -11.60
C ASN A 186 -22.65 -9.32 -10.58
N GLY A 187 -23.19 -9.08 -9.39
CA GLY A 187 -23.27 -10.07 -8.30
C GLY A 187 -22.00 -10.27 -7.47
N LYS A 188 -20.91 -9.56 -7.76
CA LYS A 188 -19.62 -9.63 -7.05
C LYS A 188 -19.30 -8.33 -6.32
N SER A 189 -18.54 -8.42 -5.23
CA SER A 189 -18.01 -7.26 -4.51
C SER A 189 -17.03 -6.49 -5.40
N VAL A 190 -17.10 -5.15 -5.42
CA VAL A 190 -16.12 -4.30 -6.13
C VAL A 190 -14.71 -4.56 -5.60
N TRP A 191 -14.56 -4.73 -4.28
CA TRP A 191 -13.29 -5.08 -3.67
C TRP A 191 -12.72 -6.42 -4.18
N TYR A 192 -13.59 -7.41 -4.38
CA TYR A 192 -13.19 -8.71 -4.94
C TYR A 192 -12.77 -8.62 -6.41
N GLU A 193 -13.37 -7.72 -7.19
CA GLU A 193 -12.99 -7.50 -8.60
C GLU A 193 -11.54 -7.06 -8.76
N PHE A 194 -11.00 -6.25 -7.84
CA PHE A 194 -9.57 -5.90 -7.85
C PHE A 194 -8.67 -7.12 -7.64
N ALA A 195 -9.07 -8.05 -6.76
CA ALA A 195 -8.35 -9.29 -6.53
C ALA A 195 -8.40 -10.22 -7.75
N GLU A 196 -9.54 -10.32 -8.43
CA GLU A 196 -9.66 -11.06 -9.68
C GLU A 196 -8.82 -10.43 -10.79
N MET A 197 -8.86 -9.10 -10.95
CA MET A 197 -8.04 -8.40 -11.94
C MET A 197 -6.57 -8.69 -11.72
N TYR A 198 -6.06 -8.49 -10.50
CA TYR A 198 -4.67 -8.82 -10.18
C TYR A 198 -4.37 -10.28 -10.55
N SER A 199 -5.21 -11.23 -10.11
CA SER A 199 -5.02 -12.66 -10.37
C SER A 199 -4.97 -13.01 -11.86
N GLU A 200 -5.77 -12.37 -12.71
CA GLU A 200 -5.80 -12.64 -14.15
C GLU A 200 -4.60 -12.06 -14.89
N TYR A 201 -4.10 -10.92 -14.42
CA TYR A 201 -3.02 -10.16 -15.05
C TYR A 201 -1.64 -10.36 -14.38
N ILE A 202 -1.52 -11.29 -13.42
CA ILE A 202 -0.22 -11.76 -12.87
C ILE A 202 0.83 -11.96 -13.97
N PRO A 203 0.53 -12.59 -15.13
CA PRO A 203 1.54 -12.75 -16.17
C PRO A 203 2.17 -11.41 -16.60
N GLN A 204 1.42 -10.33 -16.77
CA GLN A 204 2.02 -9.03 -17.12
C GLN A 204 2.50 -8.25 -15.88
N ALA A 205 1.82 -8.42 -14.75
CA ALA A 205 2.14 -7.75 -13.50
C ALA A 205 3.45 -8.25 -12.87
N SER A 206 3.96 -9.43 -13.23
CA SER A 206 5.13 -10.06 -12.61
C SER A 206 6.12 -10.66 -13.61
N GLY A 207 7.36 -10.86 -13.15
CA GLY A 207 8.45 -11.54 -13.86
C GLY A 207 8.96 -10.78 -15.08
N ASN A 208 8.66 -9.50 -15.24
CA ASN A 208 9.10 -8.74 -16.40
C ASN A 208 9.24 -7.24 -16.06
N PRO A 209 9.88 -6.42 -16.92
CA PRO A 209 10.10 -5.01 -16.63
C PRO A 209 8.83 -4.17 -16.36
N LEU A 210 7.64 -4.65 -16.75
CA LEU A 210 6.38 -3.99 -16.46
C LEU A 210 5.93 -4.15 -14.99
N PHE A 211 6.58 -4.99 -14.18
CA PHE A 211 6.20 -5.25 -12.78
C PHE A 211 5.97 -3.96 -11.97
N LEU A 212 6.95 -3.07 -11.92
CA LEU A 212 6.86 -1.81 -11.17
C LEU A 212 5.80 -0.82 -11.72
N PRO A 213 5.80 -0.45 -13.02
CA PRO A 213 4.79 0.46 -13.56
C PRO A 213 3.37 -0.11 -13.51
N TRP A 214 3.20 -1.42 -13.69
CA TRP A 214 1.89 -2.08 -13.61
C TRP A 214 1.30 -1.95 -12.20
N HIS A 215 2.10 -2.26 -11.17
CA HIS A 215 1.67 -2.14 -9.78
C HIS A 215 1.43 -0.69 -9.35
N ARG A 216 2.23 0.27 -9.84
CA ARG A 216 2.02 1.71 -9.60
C ARG A 216 0.66 2.16 -10.14
N TYR A 217 0.33 1.80 -11.37
CA TYR A 217 -0.96 2.17 -11.96
C TYR A 217 -2.12 1.39 -11.32
N PHE A 218 -1.93 0.13 -10.95
CA PHE A 218 -2.93 -0.64 -10.21
C PHE A 218 -3.28 0.02 -8.87
N LEU A 219 -2.27 0.46 -8.10
CA LEU A 219 -2.48 1.24 -6.89
C LEU A 219 -3.21 2.56 -7.15
N PHE A 220 -2.86 3.26 -8.21
CA PHE A 220 -3.53 4.50 -8.59
C PHE A 220 -5.01 4.26 -8.90
N MET A 221 -5.33 3.26 -9.72
CA MET A 221 -6.70 2.92 -10.10
C MET A 221 -7.56 2.51 -8.89
N VAL A 222 -7.01 1.71 -7.98
CA VAL A 222 -7.70 1.33 -6.74
C VAL A 222 -7.91 2.55 -5.84
N GLU A 223 -6.90 3.41 -5.68
CA GLU A 223 -7.02 4.64 -4.90
C GLU A 223 -8.07 5.59 -5.49
N LYS A 224 -8.20 5.67 -6.82
CA LYS A 224 -9.26 6.43 -7.48
C LYS A 224 -10.65 5.87 -7.23
N SER A 225 -10.81 4.55 -7.28
CA SER A 225 -12.05 3.88 -6.90
C SER A 225 -12.42 4.12 -5.44
N MET A 226 -11.43 4.17 -4.55
CA MET A 226 -11.65 4.55 -3.14
C MET A 226 -12.06 6.03 -3.01
N GLN A 227 -11.49 6.91 -3.83
CA GLN A 227 -11.81 8.33 -3.84
C GLN A 227 -13.20 8.66 -4.42
N ASP A 228 -13.81 7.76 -5.21
CA ASP A 228 -15.22 7.86 -5.62
C ASP A 228 -16.17 7.82 -4.39
N VAL A 229 -15.75 7.11 -3.34
CA VAL A 229 -16.48 7.03 -2.07
C VAL A 229 -16.12 8.21 -1.15
N GLU A 230 -14.82 8.51 -1.00
CA GLU A 230 -14.34 9.59 -0.13
C GLU A 230 -13.06 10.24 -0.71
N CYS A 231 -13.18 11.46 -1.22
CA CYS A 231 -12.09 12.20 -1.88
C CYS A 231 -10.78 12.28 -1.09
N GLY A 232 -10.86 12.30 0.25
CA GLY A 232 -9.72 12.49 1.12
C GLY A 232 -8.88 11.23 1.37
N VAL A 233 -9.33 10.05 0.90
CA VAL A 233 -8.68 8.78 1.19
C VAL A 233 -7.40 8.60 0.35
N VAL A 234 -6.39 8.01 0.98
CA VAL A 234 -5.10 7.70 0.36
C VAL A 234 -4.66 6.33 0.85
N ILE A 235 -4.05 5.51 -0.02
CA ILE A 235 -3.49 4.22 0.37
C ILE A 235 -2.21 4.46 1.18
N PRO A 236 -2.12 4.01 2.45
CA PRO A 236 -0.87 4.10 3.20
C PRO A 236 0.11 3.02 2.75
N TYR A 237 1.41 3.25 2.95
CA TYR A 237 2.44 2.23 2.76
C TYR A 237 2.82 1.57 4.09
N TYR A 238 3.24 0.31 4.04
CA TYR A 238 3.74 -0.41 5.22
C TYR A 238 5.25 -0.66 5.11
N ASP A 239 6.03 0.09 5.87
CA ASP A 239 7.48 -0.15 5.96
C ASP A 239 7.74 -1.22 7.04
N TRP A 240 7.64 -2.47 6.62
CA TRP A 240 7.84 -3.66 7.45
C TRP A 240 9.29 -3.81 7.92
N THR A 241 10.25 -3.05 7.36
CA THR A 241 11.66 -3.11 7.82
C THR A 241 11.85 -2.68 9.27
N LEU A 242 10.86 -1.98 9.79
CA LEU A 242 10.81 -1.45 11.15
C LEU A 242 10.37 -2.51 12.17
N ASP A 243 9.80 -3.62 11.71
CA ASP A 243 9.26 -4.71 12.54
C ASP A 243 10.02 -6.04 12.32
N ILE A 244 11.09 -6.05 11.50
CA ILE A 244 11.89 -7.26 11.26
C ILE A 244 12.55 -7.74 12.56
N GLY A 245 12.54 -9.05 12.76
CA GLY A 245 12.94 -9.71 14.01
C GLY A 245 11.71 -10.22 14.77
N VAL A 246 10.69 -9.37 14.92
CA VAL A 246 9.47 -9.71 15.68
C VAL A 246 8.20 -9.25 14.95
N LEU A 247 8.14 -9.53 13.65
CA LEU A 247 7.12 -9.00 12.75
C LEU A 247 5.70 -9.33 13.18
N ASN A 248 5.46 -10.52 13.75
CA ASN A 248 4.15 -10.95 14.28
C ASN A 248 3.61 -10.08 15.42
N LYS A 249 4.44 -9.24 16.02
CA LYS A 249 4.06 -8.32 17.08
C LYS A 249 3.84 -6.88 16.62
N SER A 250 3.99 -6.60 15.32
CA SER A 250 3.74 -5.25 14.79
C SER A 250 2.34 -4.74 15.17
N VAL A 251 2.26 -3.45 15.47
CA VAL A 251 1.00 -2.76 15.83
C VAL A 251 -0.05 -2.84 14.72
N ILE A 252 0.39 -3.01 13.46
CA ILE A 252 -0.52 -3.10 12.32
C ILE A 252 -1.44 -4.33 12.39
N TRP A 253 -1.02 -5.37 13.11
CA TRP A 253 -1.80 -6.59 13.33
C TRP A 253 -2.91 -6.43 14.35
N SER A 254 -2.93 -5.31 15.07
CA SER A 254 -4.07 -5.03 15.94
C SER A 254 -5.33 -4.84 15.11
N SER A 255 -6.46 -5.20 15.71
CA SER A 255 -7.78 -5.08 15.11
C SER A 255 -8.19 -3.65 14.76
N LYS A 256 -7.51 -2.64 15.32
CA LYS A 256 -7.68 -1.21 14.99
C LYS A 256 -7.05 -0.82 13.65
N TYR A 257 -6.09 -1.57 13.14
CA TYR A 257 -5.34 -1.24 11.92
C TYR A 257 -5.73 -2.17 10.77
N PHE A 258 -5.18 -3.39 10.74
CA PHE A 258 -5.41 -4.35 9.66
C PHE A 258 -5.86 -5.73 10.15
N GLY A 259 -5.89 -5.97 11.46
CA GLY A 259 -6.21 -7.28 12.06
C GLY A 259 -5.04 -8.26 12.01
N GLY A 260 -5.10 -9.32 12.82
CA GLY A 260 -3.97 -10.21 13.08
C GLY A 260 -3.91 -11.45 12.19
N ASN A 261 -3.40 -12.54 12.78
CA ASN A 261 -3.39 -13.85 12.15
C ASN A 261 -4.81 -14.45 12.06
N GLY A 262 -5.00 -15.44 11.18
CA GLY A 262 -6.23 -16.20 11.08
C GLY A 262 -6.46 -17.14 12.27
N GLU A 263 -7.72 -17.49 12.54
CA GLU A 263 -8.08 -18.52 13.51
C GLU A 263 -7.66 -19.92 13.02
N ASN A 264 -7.21 -20.76 13.95
CA ASN A 264 -6.83 -22.15 13.65
C ASN A 264 -7.97 -22.92 12.99
N GLY A 265 -7.67 -23.56 11.85
CA GLY A 265 -8.58 -24.41 11.09
C GLY A 265 -9.41 -23.70 10.02
N THR A 266 -9.63 -22.38 10.12
CA THR A 266 -10.35 -21.60 9.10
C THR A 266 -9.47 -20.60 8.36
N ASP A 267 -8.33 -20.24 8.97
CA ASP A 267 -7.46 -19.13 8.61
C ASP A 267 -8.19 -17.78 8.56
N CYS A 268 -9.46 -17.69 8.95
CA CYS A 268 -10.23 -16.45 8.90
C CYS A 268 -9.69 -15.47 9.96
N VAL A 269 -9.38 -14.25 9.55
CA VAL A 269 -9.06 -13.16 10.46
C VAL A 269 -10.36 -12.72 11.10
N ARG A 270 -10.55 -13.06 12.38
CA ARG A 270 -11.79 -12.75 13.07
C ARG A 270 -11.91 -11.27 13.42
N TYR A 271 -10.84 -10.66 13.93
CA TYR A 271 -10.86 -9.27 14.38
C TYR A 271 -10.07 -8.39 13.41
N HIS A 272 -10.79 -7.59 12.61
CA HIS A 272 -10.22 -6.61 11.70
C HIS A 272 -11.25 -5.50 11.45
N PRO A 273 -10.81 -4.29 11.09
CA PRO A 273 -11.69 -3.13 10.99
C PRO A 273 -12.37 -3.01 9.63
N PHE A 274 -12.19 -3.98 8.74
CA PHE A 274 -12.76 -3.93 7.39
C PHE A 274 -14.11 -4.64 7.27
N LYS A 275 -14.65 -5.22 8.34
CA LYS A 275 -15.97 -5.87 8.33
C LYS A 275 -16.97 -5.10 9.19
N SER A 276 -18.24 -5.22 8.83
CA SER A 276 -19.36 -4.91 9.72
C SER A 276 -19.49 -6.03 10.78
N TYR A 277 -19.77 -5.67 12.03
CA TYR A 277 -20.02 -6.63 13.11
C TYR A 277 -21.41 -7.29 13.00
N HIS A 278 -22.28 -6.72 12.18
CA HIS A 278 -23.54 -7.29 11.73
C HIS A 278 -23.49 -7.81 10.30
N PRO A 279 -24.37 -8.75 9.92
CA PRO A 279 -24.59 -9.12 8.54
C PRO A 279 -24.86 -7.87 7.66
N PRO A 280 -24.33 -7.83 6.42
CA PRO A 280 -23.55 -8.88 5.77
C PRO A 280 -22.09 -8.91 6.26
N TYR A 281 -21.61 -10.11 6.61
CA TYR A 281 -20.20 -10.32 6.97
C TYR A 281 -19.31 -10.15 5.73
N TRP A 282 -18.05 -9.71 5.92
CA TRP A 282 -17.00 -9.79 4.89
C TRP A 282 -16.92 -11.23 4.36
N THR A 283 -17.46 -11.46 3.17
CA THR A 283 -17.66 -12.79 2.60
C THR A 283 -17.11 -12.85 1.18
N PRO A 284 -16.22 -13.81 0.86
CA PRO A 284 -15.58 -14.78 1.77
C PRO A 284 -14.69 -14.09 2.82
N CYS A 285 -14.52 -14.69 4.01
CA CYS A 285 -13.73 -14.09 5.10
C CYS A 285 -12.30 -13.72 4.63
N LEU A 286 -11.74 -12.64 5.18
CA LEU A 286 -10.31 -12.37 5.05
C LEU A 286 -9.53 -13.52 5.70
N ARG A 287 -8.52 -14.06 5.01
CA ARG A 287 -7.70 -15.17 5.53
C ARG A 287 -6.21 -14.85 5.55
N ARG A 288 -5.55 -15.18 6.67
CA ARG A 288 -4.10 -15.06 6.89
C ARG A 288 -3.58 -16.25 7.67
N HIS A 289 -2.31 -16.60 7.45
CA HIS A 289 -1.65 -17.71 8.12
C HIS A 289 -0.17 -17.39 8.28
N PHE A 290 0.18 -16.65 9.34
CA PHE A 290 1.53 -16.16 9.56
C PHE A 290 2.54 -17.31 9.57
N ASN A 291 3.60 -17.15 8.79
CA ASN A 291 4.68 -18.10 8.66
C ASN A 291 5.98 -17.46 9.14
N SER A 292 6.24 -17.54 10.45
CA SER A 292 7.43 -17.00 11.08
C SER A 292 8.74 -17.71 10.69
N SER A 293 8.67 -18.81 9.93
CA SER A 293 9.86 -19.46 9.35
C SER A 293 10.37 -18.74 8.09
N VAL A 294 9.62 -17.77 7.55
CA VAL A 294 10.06 -16.92 6.44
C VAL A 294 10.80 -15.71 7.02
N HIS A 295 12.06 -15.52 6.65
CA HIS A 295 12.85 -14.37 7.07
C HIS A 295 12.87 -13.31 5.96
N LEU A 296 12.51 -12.08 6.33
CA LEU A 296 12.40 -10.96 5.39
C LEU A 296 13.69 -10.13 5.31
N PRO A 297 13.90 -9.39 4.21
CA PRO A 297 15.08 -8.54 4.01
C PRO A 297 15.14 -7.31 4.92
N ASP A 298 16.20 -7.16 5.71
CA ASP A 298 16.40 -5.99 6.58
C ASP A 298 16.59 -4.63 5.84
N ALA A 299 16.71 -3.56 6.64
CA ALA A 299 16.96 -2.21 6.14
C ALA A 299 18.24 -2.08 5.30
N ILE A 300 19.26 -2.93 5.53
CA ILE A 300 20.50 -2.93 4.75
C ILE A 300 20.22 -3.50 3.36
N HIS A 301 19.44 -4.58 3.25
CA HIS A 301 19.03 -5.11 1.95
C HIS A 301 18.24 -4.10 1.14
N VAL A 302 17.31 -3.39 1.78
CA VAL A 302 16.55 -2.32 1.11
C VAL A 302 17.49 -1.21 0.64
N TYR A 303 18.46 -0.81 1.47
CA TYR A 303 19.46 0.18 1.07
C TYR A 303 20.32 -0.30 -0.11
N LEU A 304 20.80 -1.54 -0.08
CA LEU A 304 21.56 -2.14 -1.18
C LEU A 304 20.74 -2.15 -2.49
N ALA A 305 19.48 -2.56 -2.43
CA ALA A 305 18.58 -2.53 -3.57
C ALA A 305 18.44 -1.10 -4.14
N ILE A 306 18.26 -0.09 -3.29
CA ILE A 306 18.17 1.33 -3.71
C ILE A 306 19.47 1.82 -4.39
N GLN A 307 20.63 1.20 -4.12
CA GLN A 307 21.90 1.56 -4.76
C GLN A 307 22.14 0.83 -6.09
N GLU A 308 21.27 -0.11 -6.48
CA GLU A 308 21.47 -0.89 -7.69
C GLU A 308 21.47 -0.02 -8.95
N SER A 309 22.48 -0.22 -9.79
CA SER A 309 22.69 0.66 -10.94
C SER A 309 21.69 0.39 -12.08
N THR A 310 21.24 -0.85 -12.25
CA THR A 310 20.32 -1.21 -13.34
C THR A 310 18.89 -1.31 -12.82
N PHE A 311 17.93 -0.95 -13.67
CA PHE A 311 16.51 -1.14 -13.36
C PHE A 311 16.15 -2.62 -13.18
N SER A 312 16.79 -3.52 -13.96
CA SER A 312 16.50 -4.95 -13.90
C SER A 312 16.89 -5.56 -12.55
N ASP A 313 18.05 -5.19 -12.01
CA ASP A 313 18.50 -5.72 -10.72
C ASP A 313 17.64 -5.15 -9.59
N PHE A 314 17.41 -3.83 -9.60
CA PHE A 314 16.50 -3.18 -8.66
C PHE A 314 15.09 -3.82 -8.68
N SER A 315 14.50 -3.99 -9.86
CA SER A 315 13.17 -4.60 -10.01
C SER A 315 13.13 -6.04 -9.48
N ALA A 316 14.20 -6.81 -9.67
CA ALA A 316 14.30 -8.17 -9.14
C ALA A 316 14.36 -8.20 -7.59
N TYR A 317 15.04 -7.24 -6.95
CA TYR A 317 14.98 -7.08 -5.49
C TYR A 317 13.56 -6.77 -5.01
N MET A 318 12.89 -5.83 -5.69
CA MET A 318 11.53 -5.42 -5.32
C MET A 318 10.54 -6.57 -5.44
N GLU A 319 10.60 -7.34 -6.53
CA GLU A 319 9.73 -8.49 -6.74
C GLU A 319 10.00 -9.63 -5.74
N SER A 320 11.28 -9.84 -5.40
CA SER A 320 11.67 -10.81 -4.36
C SER A 320 11.13 -10.42 -2.98
N MET A 321 11.31 -9.15 -2.58
CA MET A 321 10.77 -8.58 -1.35
C MET A 321 9.25 -8.67 -1.30
N LEU A 322 8.58 -8.40 -2.44
CA LEU A 322 7.13 -8.47 -2.55
C LEU A 322 6.62 -9.87 -2.17
N HIS A 323 7.20 -10.90 -2.77
CA HIS A 323 6.78 -12.28 -2.59
C HIS A 323 7.18 -12.88 -1.24
N LEU A 324 8.33 -12.51 -0.68
CA LEU A 324 8.74 -12.96 0.66
C LEU A 324 7.76 -12.48 1.74
N PHE A 325 7.34 -11.21 1.68
CA PHE A 325 6.33 -10.70 2.61
C PHE A 325 4.97 -11.38 2.43
N GLN A 326 4.55 -11.62 1.18
CA GLN A 326 3.35 -12.41 0.89
C GLN A 326 3.39 -13.81 1.51
N MET A 327 4.53 -14.50 1.42
CA MET A 327 4.73 -15.80 2.06
C MET A 327 4.67 -15.72 3.58
N TRP A 328 5.25 -14.66 4.16
CA TRP A 328 5.26 -14.46 5.60
C TRP A 328 3.83 -14.26 6.15
N VAL A 329 2.98 -13.47 5.46
CA VAL A 329 1.59 -13.23 5.90
C VAL A 329 0.70 -14.47 5.70
N GLY A 330 0.90 -15.23 4.61
CA GLY A 330 0.10 -16.42 4.33
C GLY A 330 -1.35 -16.13 3.93
N GLY A 331 -2.20 -17.16 3.91
CA GLY A 331 -3.61 -17.04 3.52
C GLY A 331 -3.80 -16.46 2.12
N HIS A 332 -4.64 -15.42 1.98
CA HIS A 332 -4.85 -14.75 0.68
C HIS A 332 -3.56 -14.16 0.12
N MET A 333 -2.72 -13.55 0.97
CA MET A 333 -1.44 -12.94 0.56
C MET A 333 -0.51 -13.96 -0.11
N ASN A 334 -0.59 -15.24 0.26
CA ASN A 334 0.19 -16.32 -0.35
C ASN A 334 -0.57 -17.05 -1.48
N SER A 335 -1.39 -16.33 -2.24
CA SER A 335 -2.19 -16.85 -3.35
C SER A 335 -2.35 -15.82 -4.48
N PRO A 336 -2.81 -16.23 -5.69
CA PRO A 336 -3.12 -15.29 -6.76
C PRO A 336 -4.16 -14.21 -6.41
N LEU A 337 -4.94 -14.41 -5.34
CA LEU A 337 -5.92 -13.45 -4.83
C LEU A 337 -5.33 -12.58 -3.70
N SER A 338 -4.02 -12.34 -3.68
CA SER A 338 -3.36 -11.57 -2.63
C SER A 338 -3.93 -10.16 -2.46
N ALA A 339 -4.31 -9.52 -3.56
CA ALA A 339 -5.01 -8.23 -3.56
C ALA A 339 -6.39 -8.24 -2.85
N TYR A 340 -6.94 -9.39 -2.47
CA TYR A 340 -8.13 -9.44 -1.62
C TYR A 340 -7.85 -8.97 -0.19
N ASP A 341 -6.61 -9.17 0.29
CA ASP A 341 -6.16 -8.69 1.58
C ASP A 341 -5.85 -7.18 1.49
N PRO A 342 -6.51 -6.30 2.28
CA PRO A 342 -6.21 -4.87 2.25
C PRO A 342 -4.75 -4.50 2.51
N LEU A 343 -3.99 -5.36 3.20
CA LEU A 343 -2.57 -5.15 3.42
C LEU A 343 -1.73 -5.26 2.15
N PHE A 344 -2.21 -5.97 1.12
CA PHE A 344 -1.56 -6.06 -0.19
C PHE A 344 -1.26 -4.67 -0.74
N TYR A 345 -2.24 -3.78 -0.73
CA TYR A 345 -2.10 -2.44 -1.28
C TYR A 345 -1.06 -1.61 -0.51
N SER A 346 -1.03 -1.74 0.81
CA SER A 346 -0.02 -1.05 1.62
C SER A 346 1.39 -1.60 1.45
N HIS A 347 1.52 -2.91 1.24
CA HIS A 347 2.79 -3.55 0.92
C HIS A 347 3.30 -3.14 -0.47
N VAL A 348 2.44 -3.19 -1.49
CA VAL A 348 2.80 -2.75 -2.85
C VAL A 348 3.09 -1.24 -2.87
N ALA A 349 2.38 -0.42 -2.08
CA ALA A 349 2.69 1.00 -1.94
C ALA A 349 4.08 1.24 -1.34
N PHE A 350 4.55 0.36 -0.45
CA PHE A 350 5.93 0.44 0.03
C PHE A 350 6.94 0.07 -1.07
N ILE A 351 6.66 -0.96 -1.87
CA ILE A 351 7.49 -1.30 -3.04
C ILE A 351 7.54 -0.14 -4.05
N ASP A 352 6.41 0.49 -4.34
CA ASP A 352 6.35 1.65 -5.24
C ASP A 352 7.06 2.88 -4.66
N LYS A 353 6.98 3.10 -3.34
CA LYS A 353 7.79 4.12 -2.65
C LYS A 353 9.28 3.88 -2.86
N LEU A 354 9.76 2.64 -2.72
CA LEU A 354 11.16 2.30 -2.93
C LEU A 354 11.58 2.56 -4.39
N TRP A 355 10.69 2.36 -5.35
CA TRP A 355 10.96 2.71 -6.74
C TRP A 355 11.06 4.23 -6.95
N ASP A 356 10.17 5.02 -6.36
CA ASP A 356 10.30 6.49 -6.37
C ASP A 356 11.60 6.97 -5.70
N ASP A 357 11.99 6.36 -4.58
CA ASP A 357 13.27 6.61 -3.92
C ASP A 357 14.47 6.29 -4.84
N TRP A 358 14.44 5.14 -5.53
CA TRP A 358 15.46 4.73 -6.50
C TRP A 358 15.54 5.67 -7.71
N GLN A 359 14.39 6.10 -8.24
CA GLN A 359 14.32 7.05 -9.36
C GLN A 359 14.94 8.41 -9.00
N ARG A 360 14.76 8.86 -7.75
CA ARG A 360 15.31 10.11 -7.21
C ARG A 360 16.79 10.00 -6.83
N SER A 361 17.26 8.85 -6.35
CA SER A 361 18.66 8.65 -5.96
C SER A 361 19.60 8.55 -7.17
N HIS A 362 19.06 8.19 -8.34
CA HIS A 362 19.84 7.98 -9.56
C HIS A 362 19.80 9.16 -10.54
N LYS A 363 20.98 9.54 -11.06
CA LYS A 363 21.07 10.48 -12.18
C LYS A 363 20.29 9.93 -13.39
N LYS A 364 19.32 10.71 -13.88
CA LYS A 364 18.40 10.32 -14.95
C LYS A 364 17.65 9.01 -14.62
N GLY A 365 17.27 8.77 -13.36
CA GLY A 365 16.61 7.53 -12.91
C GLY A 365 15.38 7.16 -13.75
N LEU A 366 14.54 8.13 -14.13
CA LEU A 366 13.40 7.92 -15.03
C LEU A 366 13.79 7.36 -16.42
N LEU A 367 14.98 7.69 -16.92
CA LEU A 367 15.47 7.24 -18.23
C LEU A 367 16.15 5.86 -18.17
N ARG A 368 16.28 5.26 -16.98
CA ARG A 368 16.86 3.92 -16.82
C ARG A 368 15.86 2.78 -17.03
N PHE A 369 14.57 3.10 -17.16
CA PHE A 369 13.56 2.11 -17.54
C PHE A 369 13.86 1.54 -18.95
N PRO A 370 13.73 0.22 -19.18
CA PRO A 370 14.02 -0.41 -20.48
C PRO A 370 13.20 0.19 -21.63
N LEU A 371 13.89 0.66 -22.68
CA LEU A 371 13.25 1.37 -23.79
C LEU A 371 12.25 0.51 -24.57
N ASN A 372 12.56 -0.78 -24.74
CA ASN A 372 11.73 -1.75 -25.45
C ASN A 372 10.39 -2.03 -24.76
N PHE A 373 10.26 -1.73 -23.47
CA PHE A 373 9.00 -1.84 -22.73
C PHE A 373 8.33 -0.48 -22.48
N ARG A 374 9.03 0.62 -22.74
CA ARG A 374 8.64 1.96 -22.26
C ARG A 374 7.27 2.41 -22.75
N TYR A 375 6.93 2.05 -23.99
CA TYR A 375 5.68 2.44 -24.64
C TYR A 375 4.73 1.25 -24.85
N VAL A 376 5.03 0.09 -24.24
CA VAL A 376 4.17 -1.09 -24.33
C VAL A 376 2.96 -0.87 -23.43
N PRO A 377 1.73 -0.82 -23.95
CA PRO A 377 0.54 -0.63 -23.14
C PRO A 377 0.36 -1.77 -22.13
N MET A 378 0.13 -1.40 -20.88
CA MET A 378 -0.12 -2.36 -19.80
C MET A 378 -1.60 -2.72 -19.77
N GLU A 379 -1.93 -4.01 -19.90
CA GLU A 379 -3.29 -4.49 -19.75
C GLU A 379 -3.67 -4.63 -18.27
N PRO A 380 -4.92 -4.38 -17.88
CA PRO A 380 -6.05 -3.95 -18.72
C PRO A 380 -6.12 -2.43 -18.95
N PHE A 381 -5.12 -1.68 -18.47
CA PHE A 381 -5.19 -0.23 -18.34
C PHE A 381 -5.05 0.54 -19.66
N LYS A 382 -4.40 -0.09 -20.66
CA LYS A 382 -3.94 0.54 -21.92
C LYS A 382 -2.99 1.72 -21.73
N VAL A 383 -2.50 1.92 -20.50
CA VAL A 383 -1.51 2.95 -20.14
C VAL A 383 -0.11 2.38 -20.29
N SER A 384 0.82 3.15 -20.85
CA SER A 384 2.21 2.72 -21.00
C SER A 384 3.04 3.03 -19.74
N PRO A 385 4.19 2.36 -19.53
CA PRO A 385 5.10 2.76 -18.47
C PRO A 385 5.49 4.23 -18.52
N ASP A 386 5.70 4.81 -19.72
CA ASP A 386 6.06 6.22 -19.89
C ASP A 386 5.10 7.18 -19.21
N ASP A 387 3.81 6.83 -19.17
CA ASP A 387 2.73 7.63 -18.59
C ASP A 387 2.73 7.63 -17.05
N VAL A 388 3.50 6.74 -16.41
CA VAL A 388 3.51 6.56 -14.95
C VAL A 388 4.90 6.61 -14.32
N LEU A 389 5.95 6.91 -15.10
CA LEU A 389 7.32 6.95 -14.60
C LEU A 389 7.53 8.02 -13.52
N ASP A 390 6.93 9.20 -13.65
CA ASP A 390 6.99 10.31 -12.68
C ASP A 390 5.68 10.38 -11.88
N CYS A 391 5.65 9.67 -10.75
CA CYS A 391 4.44 9.53 -9.95
C CYS A 391 3.86 10.87 -9.47
N LYS A 392 4.72 11.86 -9.18
CA LYS A 392 4.31 13.18 -8.70
C LYS A 392 3.64 13.98 -9.80
N LYS A 393 4.16 13.94 -11.03
CA LYS A 393 3.65 14.77 -12.12
C LYS A 393 2.51 14.13 -12.89
N GLN A 394 2.55 12.82 -13.08
CA GLN A 394 1.64 12.14 -14.00
C GLN A 394 0.41 11.56 -13.31
N ILE A 395 0.55 11.09 -12.06
CA ILE A 395 -0.55 10.51 -11.28
C ILE A 395 -0.81 11.23 -9.94
N CYS A 396 -0.16 12.38 -9.72
CA CYS A 396 -0.35 13.29 -8.58
C CYS A 396 -0.14 12.67 -7.19
N ILE A 397 0.66 11.62 -7.10
CA ILE A 397 0.98 10.93 -5.85
C ILE A 397 2.39 11.31 -5.39
N THR A 398 2.56 11.50 -4.09
CA THR A 398 3.86 11.65 -3.45
C THR A 398 3.92 10.76 -2.22
N TYR A 399 5.12 10.29 -1.90
CA TYR A 399 5.38 9.52 -0.69
C TYR A 399 5.98 10.43 0.37
N LEU A 400 5.39 10.43 1.57
CA LEU A 400 6.07 11.00 2.72
C LEU A 400 7.14 10.01 3.19
N ASN A 401 8.27 10.55 3.65
CA ASN A 401 9.20 9.76 4.42
C ASN A 401 8.67 9.61 5.84
N LEU A 402 9.18 8.60 6.55
CA LEU A 402 8.93 8.45 7.97
C LEU A 402 9.20 9.80 8.69
N PRO A 403 8.31 10.28 9.57
CA PRO A 403 8.44 11.56 10.26
C PRO A 403 9.33 11.44 11.49
N PHE A 404 9.94 12.53 11.94
CA PHE A 404 10.66 12.58 13.23
C PHE A 404 9.74 12.42 14.47
N GLY A 405 8.44 12.14 14.30
CA GLY A 405 7.50 11.91 15.40
C GLY A 405 6.04 12.26 15.14
N SER A 406 5.34 11.59 14.22
CA SER A 406 3.87 11.69 14.13
C SER A 406 3.26 10.34 13.78
N PRO A 407 2.03 10.05 14.24
CA PRO A 407 1.01 10.98 14.71
C PRO A 407 0.82 10.78 16.21
N CYS A 408 1.40 11.68 17.00
CA CYS A 408 1.09 11.80 18.42
C CYS A 408 -0.30 12.43 18.64
N ASN A 409 -1.30 12.06 17.83
CA ASN A 409 -2.65 12.62 17.87
C ASN A 409 -3.54 11.97 18.95
N GLN A 410 -3.09 10.91 19.61
CA GLN A 410 -3.77 10.36 20.79
C GLN A 410 -2.77 9.96 21.88
N THR A 411 -2.26 10.93 22.64
CA THR A 411 -1.78 10.66 24.02
C THR A 411 -2.88 10.80 25.07
N LYS A 412 -4.10 11.16 24.66
CA LYS A 412 -5.30 11.06 25.50
C LYS A 412 -6.21 9.97 24.98
N ILE A 413 -5.88 8.73 25.28
CA ILE A 413 -6.92 7.71 25.39
C ILE A 413 -7.83 8.19 26.54
N LYS A 414 -9.15 8.20 26.33
CA LYS A 414 -10.09 8.25 27.46
C LYS A 414 -9.83 6.99 28.28
N THR A 415 -9.00 7.12 29.32
CA THR A 415 -8.80 6.08 30.34
C THR A 415 -10.18 5.66 30.86
N PHE A 416 -10.35 4.42 31.33
CA PHE A 416 -11.51 4.08 32.15
C PHE A 416 -11.62 5.12 33.29
N GLY A 417 -12.60 6.01 33.16
CA GLY A 417 -12.67 7.29 33.87
C GLY A 417 -13.31 8.40 33.01
N TYR A 418 -13.91 9.38 33.67
CA TYR A 418 -14.62 10.47 33.01
C TYR A 418 -13.64 11.42 32.31
N GLY A 419 -13.86 11.69 31.03
CA GLY A 419 -13.07 12.66 30.26
C GLY A 419 -13.21 14.09 30.80
N SER A 420 -12.54 15.06 30.15
CA SER A 420 -12.73 16.48 30.49
C SER A 420 -14.16 16.98 30.29
N ASP A 421 -14.96 16.24 29.50
CA ASP A 421 -16.38 16.41 29.29
C ASP A 421 -17.25 15.78 30.39
N SER A 422 -16.67 15.15 31.42
CA SER A 422 -17.34 14.38 32.48
C SER A 422 -18.07 13.11 32.03
N TYR A 423 -17.83 12.65 30.80
CA TYR A 423 -18.38 11.40 30.26
C TYR A 423 -17.26 10.37 30.04
N ASP A 424 -17.54 9.11 30.31
CA ASP A 424 -16.65 7.98 30.07
C ASP A 424 -16.46 7.70 28.56
N ARG A 425 -15.83 6.58 28.24
CA ARG A 425 -15.57 6.18 26.85
C ARG A 425 -16.81 5.68 26.09
N HIS A 426 -17.86 5.29 26.81
CA HIS A 426 -19.13 4.84 26.25
C HIS A 426 -20.16 5.99 26.17
N GLY A 427 -19.81 7.17 26.69
CA GLY A 427 -20.64 8.37 26.60
C GLY A 427 -21.55 8.57 27.81
N PHE A 428 -21.29 7.92 28.94
CA PHE A 428 -22.04 8.07 30.18
C PHE A 428 -21.33 8.96 31.19
N ASP A 429 -22.09 9.80 31.88
CA ASP A 429 -21.61 10.64 32.95
C ASP A 429 -21.33 9.82 34.24
N LYS A 430 -20.84 10.50 35.27
CA LYS A 430 -20.56 9.87 36.58
C LYS A 430 -21.74 9.25 37.30
N ASN A 431 -22.95 9.59 36.87
CA ASN A 431 -24.19 9.09 37.41
C ASN A 431 -24.78 7.99 36.51
N GLY A 432 -24.10 7.62 35.43
CA GLY A 432 -24.50 6.57 34.50
C GLY A 432 -25.48 7.02 33.42
N TYR A 433 -25.56 8.32 33.11
CA TYR A 433 -26.48 8.87 32.10
C TYR A 433 -25.75 9.37 30.86
N ASP A 434 -26.31 9.11 29.68
CA ASP A 434 -25.82 9.65 28.41
C ASP A 434 -26.02 11.19 28.34
N LYS A 435 -25.53 11.81 27.25
CA LYS A 435 -25.65 13.26 27.03
C LYS A 435 -27.08 13.77 26.98
N ASP A 436 -28.04 12.87 26.77
CA ASP A 436 -29.46 13.17 26.66
C ASP A 436 -30.24 12.75 27.92
N GLY A 437 -29.54 12.31 28.97
CA GLY A 437 -30.09 12.03 30.28
C GLY A 437 -30.69 10.64 30.45
N PHE A 438 -30.33 9.65 29.61
CA PHE A 438 -30.79 8.27 29.74
C PHE A 438 -29.71 7.35 30.29
N ASP A 439 -30.11 6.47 31.21
CA ASP A 439 -29.22 5.46 31.77
C ASP A 439 -28.94 4.31 30.79
N VAL A 440 -28.14 3.35 31.24
CA VAL A 440 -27.78 2.18 30.46
C VAL A 440 -28.95 1.23 30.15
N HIS A 441 -30.08 1.38 30.84
CA HIS A 441 -31.32 0.69 30.55
C HIS A 441 -32.24 1.50 29.64
N GLY A 442 -31.82 2.70 29.23
CA GLY A 442 -32.59 3.62 28.42
C GLY A 442 -33.69 4.30 29.22
N ILE A 443 -33.50 4.53 30.52
CA ILE A 443 -34.46 5.17 31.41
C ILE A 443 -33.87 6.49 31.88
N ASN A 444 -34.62 7.59 31.73
CA ASN A 444 -34.18 8.89 32.25
C ASN A 444 -34.49 9.03 33.75
N ILE A 445 -34.02 10.10 34.37
CA ILE A 445 -34.20 10.34 35.82
C ILE A 445 -35.67 10.41 36.26
N ASP A 446 -36.59 10.71 35.34
CA ASP A 446 -38.03 10.80 35.57
C ASP A 446 -38.77 9.48 35.27
N GLY A 447 -38.05 8.41 34.89
CA GLY A 447 -38.61 7.09 34.60
C GLY A 447 -39.13 6.90 33.17
N TYR A 448 -38.89 7.84 32.26
CA TYR A 448 -39.26 7.70 30.85
C TYR A 448 -38.26 6.83 30.10
N ILE A 449 -38.81 5.93 29.27
CA ILE A 449 -38.03 5.07 28.38
C ILE A 449 -37.58 5.83 27.14
N ASP A 450 -36.39 5.52 26.66
CA ASP A 450 -35.78 6.10 25.47
C ASP A 450 -36.48 5.61 24.20
N LEU A 451 -37.32 6.47 23.63
CA LEU A 451 -38.10 6.21 22.40
C LEU A 451 -37.43 6.76 21.13
N ARG A 452 -36.13 7.14 21.18
CA ARG A 452 -35.43 7.73 20.03
C ARG A 452 -35.19 6.74 18.89
N GLY A 453 -35.47 5.45 19.10
CA GLY A 453 -35.23 4.40 18.11
C GLY A 453 -33.75 4.15 17.80
N ILE A 454 -32.85 4.58 18.70
CA ILE A 454 -31.41 4.40 18.57
C ILE A 454 -31.02 2.93 18.79
N TYR A 455 -31.70 2.26 19.74
CA TYR A 455 -31.50 0.87 20.10
C TYR A 455 -32.74 0.05 19.71
N ASN A 456 -32.53 -1.16 19.21
CA ASN A 456 -33.58 -2.12 18.90
C ASN A 456 -34.22 -2.69 20.18
N ASN A 457 -35.25 -3.53 20.03
CA ASN A 457 -35.94 -4.17 21.16
C ASN A 457 -35.04 -5.12 21.96
N GLU A 458 -33.87 -5.49 21.44
CA GLU A 458 -32.86 -6.31 22.10
C GLU A 458 -31.80 -5.46 22.82
N GLY A 459 -31.92 -4.13 22.78
CA GLY A 459 -31.03 -3.20 23.48
C GLY A 459 -29.75 -2.83 22.74
N PHE A 460 -29.66 -3.14 21.43
CA PHE A 460 -28.48 -2.88 20.60
C PHE A 460 -28.73 -1.77 19.59
N ASP A 461 -27.74 -0.91 19.37
CA ASP A 461 -27.80 0.11 18.34
C ASP A 461 -27.66 -0.49 16.92
N LYS A 462 -27.80 0.36 15.90
CA LYS A 462 -27.65 -0.03 14.48
C LYS A 462 -26.30 -0.68 14.14
N GLU A 463 -25.29 -0.51 15.00
CA GLU A 463 -23.94 -1.05 14.83
C GLU A 463 -23.68 -2.28 15.71
N GLY A 464 -24.65 -2.67 16.55
CA GLY A 464 -24.60 -3.91 17.34
C GLY A 464 -24.03 -3.78 18.72
N PHE A 465 -23.91 -2.55 19.21
CA PHE A 465 -23.43 -2.30 20.55
C PHE A 465 -24.63 -2.06 21.45
N SER A 466 -24.61 -2.73 22.60
CA SER A 466 -25.54 -2.49 23.68
C SER A 466 -25.46 -1.04 24.14
N ARG A 467 -26.41 -0.59 24.96
CA ARG A 467 -26.31 0.72 25.62
C ARG A 467 -25.03 0.84 26.44
N GLN A 468 -24.52 -0.25 27.02
CA GLN A 468 -23.22 -0.31 27.70
C GLN A 468 -22.03 -0.08 26.74
N GLY A 469 -22.26 -0.08 25.42
CA GLY A 469 -21.25 0.12 24.40
C GLY A 469 -20.51 -1.15 23.99
N PHE A 470 -21.00 -2.33 24.38
CA PHE A 470 -20.40 -3.64 24.07
C PHE A 470 -21.28 -4.47 23.14
N ASP A 471 -20.67 -5.20 22.22
CA ASP A 471 -21.35 -6.18 21.37
C ASP A 471 -21.79 -7.43 22.17
N ASN A 472 -22.44 -8.38 21.50
CA ASN A 472 -22.89 -9.63 22.11
C ASN A 472 -21.75 -10.58 22.53
N MET A 473 -20.49 -10.24 22.24
CA MET A 473 -19.29 -10.95 22.65
C MET A 473 -18.51 -10.19 23.75
N GLY A 474 -19.06 -9.08 24.25
CA GLY A 474 -18.46 -8.28 25.31
C GLY A 474 -17.36 -7.33 24.83
N TYR A 475 -17.26 -7.01 23.53
CA TYR A 475 -16.27 -6.08 22.99
C TYR A 475 -16.88 -4.72 22.66
N ASP A 476 -16.17 -3.64 23.01
CA ASP A 476 -16.60 -2.30 22.67
C ASP A 476 -16.25 -1.90 21.23
N ARG A 477 -16.65 -0.67 20.88
CA ARG A 477 -16.43 -0.07 19.55
C ARG A 477 -14.95 0.08 19.16
N ASP A 478 -14.06 0.04 20.14
CA ASP A 478 -12.60 0.07 19.96
C ASP A 478 -11.97 -1.33 20.10
N LEU A 479 -12.81 -2.38 20.19
CA LEU A 479 -12.45 -3.78 20.33
C LEU A 479 -11.68 -4.10 21.59
N PHE A 480 -12.04 -3.43 22.69
CA PHE A 480 -11.66 -3.86 24.03
C PHE A 480 -12.80 -4.63 24.66
N HIS A 481 -12.49 -5.80 25.20
CA HIS A 481 -13.42 -6.58 25.98
C HIS A 481 -13.80 -5.83 27.26
N GLU A 482 -14.89 -6.21 27.93
CA GLU A 482 -15.35 -5.63 29.21
C GLU A 482 -14.25 -5.57 30.28
N ASP A 483 -13.25 -6.45 30.22
CA ASP A 483 -12.09 -6.47 31.12
C ASP A 483 -10.98 -5.46 30.76
N GLY A 484 -11.19 -4.68 29.70
CA GLY A 484 -10.29 -3.62 29.24
C GLY A 484 -9.17 -4.09 28.32
N TYR A 485 -9.17 -5.35 27.85
CA TYR A 485 -8.15 -5.91 26.97
C TYR A 485 -8.72 -6.22 25.58
N ASN A 486 -7.96 -5.95 24.53
CA ASN A 486 -8.33 -6.32 23.16
C ASN A 486 -8.16 -7.84 22.92
N PRO A 487 -8.63 -8.39 21.78
CA PRO A 487 -8.47 -9.81 21.45
C PRO A 487 -7.02 -10.31 21.45
N ASP A 488 -6.06 -9.43 21.25
CA ASP A 488 -4.63 -9.77 21.30
C ASP A 488 -4.10 -9.84 22.75
N GLY A 489 -4.95 -9.55 23.73
CA GLY A 489 -4.62 -9.61 25.15
C GLY A 489 -3.96 -8.35 25.72
N PHE A 490 -4.02 -7.22 25.01
CA PHE A 490 -3.41 -5.95 25.44
C PHE A 490 -4.46 -4.92 25.85
N ASP A 491 -4.21 -4.21 26.95
CA ASP A 491 -5.05 -3.11 27.43
C ASP A 491 -4.95 -1.90 26.49
N VAL A 492 -5.77 -0.88 26.79
CA VAL A 492 -5.75 0.38 26.02
C VAL A 492 -4.38 1.05 26.03
N ALA A 493 -3.54 0.79 27.04
CA ALA A 493 -2.17 1.30 27.14
C ALA A 493 -1.13 0.39 26.47
N GLY A 494 -1.58 -0.67 25.77
CA GLY A 494 -0.73 -1.58 25.03
C GLY A 494 -0.03 -2.65 25.88
N TYR A 495 -0.46 -2.86 27.13
CA TYR A 495 0.11 -3.84 28.06
C TYR A 495 -0.77 -5.08 28.21
N ASP A 496 -0.15 -6.24 28.25
CA ASP A 496 -0.84 -7.47 28.60
C ASP A 496 -1.27 -7.49 30.07
N ARG A 497 -2.02 -8.52 30.45
CA ARG A 497 -2.48 -8.73 31.84
C ARG A 497 -1.33 -8.87 32.85
N SER A 498 -0.12 -9.16 32.38
CA SER A 498 1.10 -9.26 33.19
C SER A 498 1.84 -7.91 33.27
N GLY A 499 1.30 -6.86 32.66
CA GLY A 499 1.91 -5.54 32.62
C GLY A 499 3.08 -5.43 31.65
N HIS A 500 3.17 -6.29 30.63
CA HIS A 500 4.21 -6.21 29.60
C HIS A 500 3.62 -5.73 28.28
N ASN A 501 4.29 -4.82 27.58
CA ASN A 501 3.83 -4.42 26.25
C ASN A 501 4.05 -5.56 25.24
N ARG A 502 3.60 -5.39 23.98
CA ARG A 502 3.79 -6.39 22.91
C ARG A 502 5.25 -6.87 22.84
N TYR A 503 6.22 -6.02 23.15
CA TYR A 503 7.67 -6.30 23.11
C TYR A 503 8.25 -6.78 24.45
N GLY A 504 7.42 -7.28 25.38
CA GLY A 504 7.89 -7.85 26.65
C GLY A 504 8.43 -6.83 27.66
N SER A 505 8.29 -5.52 27.41
CA SER A 505 8.77 -4.48 28.34
C SER A 505 7.74 -4.22 29.43
N SER A 506 8.16 -4.33 30.69
CA SER A 506 7.29 -4.14 31.85
C SER A 506 6.85 -2.68 32.01
N ARG A 507 5.60 -2.51 32.43
CA ARG A 507 4.96 -1.26 32.84
C ARG A 507 5.69 -0.59 34.01
N ILE A 508 6.44 -1.37 34.77
CA ILE A 508 7.34 -0.93 35.85
C ILE A 508 8.76 -0.89 35.26
N LYS A 509 9.24 0.30 34.87
CA LYS A 509 10.59 0.50 34.33
C LYS A 509 11.66 0.06 35.36
N THR A 510 12.29 -1.08 35.19
CA THR A 510 13.65 -1.31 35.68
C THR A 510 14.63 -0.86 34.61
N ASN A 511 15.43 0.17 34.91
CA ASN A 511 16.48 0.72 34.05
C ASN A 511 17.37 -0.39 33.46
N VAL A 512 17.21 -0.67 32.16
CA VAL A 512 18.02 -1.68 31.44
C VAL A 512 19.47 -1.22 31.22
N PHE A 513 19.83 0.01 31.59
CA PHE A 513 21.21 0.54 31.47
C PHE A 513 22.02 0.53 32.79
N SER A 514 21.63 -0.25 33.80
CA SER A 514 22.29 -0.14 35.11
C SER A 514 23.65 -0.84 35.27
N GLU A 515 24.17 -1.59 34.29
CA GLU A 515 25.37 -2.41 34.53
C GLU A 515 26.73 -1.74 34.34
N HIS A 516 26.81 -0.45 33.99
CA HIS A 516 28.09 0.29 34.00
C HIS A 516 28.00 1.70 34.60
N VAL A 517 27.25 1.86 35.70
CA VAL A 517 27.22 3.12 36.46
C VAL A 517 28.17 3.03 37.66
N SER A 518 29.47 3.02 37.39
CA SER A 518 30.47 3.11 38.46
C SER A 518 31.65 4.01 38.11
N THR A 519 31.42 5.19 37.53
CA THR A 519 32.45 6.25 37.39
C THR A 519 31.89 7.64 37.01
N PHE A 520 30.82 8.12 37.64
CA PHE A 520 30.40 9.53 37.41
C PHE A 520 30.28 10.32 38.71
N ARG A 521 31.04 11.43 38.81
CA ARG A 521 30.84 12.45 39.85
C ARG A 521 29.66 13.35 39.48
N LYS A 522 29.01 13.91 40.49
CA LYS A 522 27.83 14.77 40.38
C LYS A 522 28.13 15.96 39.44
N ASN A 523 27.37 16.09 38.35
CA ASN A 523 27.43 17.13 37.28
C ASN A 523 28.30 16.85 36.05
N GLU A 524 28.78 15.62 35.84
CA GLU A 524 29.50 15.26 34.60
C GLU A 524 28.54 14.64 33.56
N PHE A 525 28.56 15.18 32.34
CA PHE A 525 27.98 14.55 31.16
C PHE A 525 29.06 13.71 30.46
N ASN A 526 28.74 12.50 30.01
CA ASN A 526 29.66 11.66 29.25
C ASN A 526 29.96 12.25 27.85
N GLU A 527 30.81 11.59 27.05
CA GLU A 527 31.14 12.02 25.68
C GLU A 527 29.92 12.14 24.75
N LEU A 528 28.80 11.50 25.10
CA LEU A 528 27.51 11.59 24.40
C LEU A 528 26.62 12.72 24.94
N GLY A 529 27.10 13.51 25.89
CA GLY A 529 26.37 14.62 26.49
C GLY A 529 25.28 14.19 27.45
N LEU A 530 25.39 13.02 28.09
CA LEU A 530 24.39 12.43 29.02
C LEU A 530 24.92 12.37 30.45
N ASN A 531 24.09 12.74 31.43
CA ASN A 531 24.41 12.71 32.85
C ASN A 531 24.42 11.27 33.39
N ASN A 532 24.73 11.12 34.68
CA ASN A 532 24.72 9.84 35.39
C ASN A 532 23.35 9.14 35.46
N LEU A 533 22.27 9.81 35.07
CA LEU A 533 20.92 9.26 34.94
C LEU A 533 20.58 8.92 33.48
N GLY A 534 21.51 9.13 32.55
CA GLY A 534 21.33 8.88 31.12
C GLY A 534 20.67 10.01 30.35
N PHE A 535 20.50 11.22 30.92
CA PHE A 535 19.81 12.35 30.29
C PHE A 535 20.76 13.50 29.93
N ASN A 536 20.53 14.15 28.79
CA ASN A 536 21.24 15.35 28.38
C ASN A 536 20.84 16.59 29.21
N ASN A 537 21.48 17.71 28.94
CA ASN A 537 21.21 18.99 29.62
C ASN A 537 19.79 19.54 29.43
N LYS A 538 19.02 18.99 28.48
CA LYS A 538 17.61 19.30 28.26
C LYS A 538 16.67 18.30 28.93
N GLY A 539 17.21 17.33 29.69
CA GLY A 539 16.44 16.33 30.41
C GLY A 539 15.97 15.16 29.56
N PHE A 540 16.56 14.94 28.37
CA PHE A 540 16.20 13.84 27.47
C PHE A 540 17.30 12.78 27.38
N ASP A 541 16.93 11.50 27.34
CA ASP A 541 17.87 10.40 27.20
C ASP A 541 18.52 10.34 25.81
N ILE A 542 19.40 9.36 25.57
CA ILE A 542 20.05 9.16 24.27
C ILE A 542 19.06 8.99 23.11
N PHE A 543 17.81 8.67 23.43
CA PHE A 543 16.73 8.43 22.47
C PHE A 543 15.76 9.60 22.36
N GLY A 544 15.99 10.69 23.11
CA GLY A 544 15.22 11.92 23.04
C GLY A 544 13.98 11.95 23.93
N PHE A 545 13.91 11.13 24.99
CA PHE A 545 12.78 11.05 25.94
C PHE A 545 13.13 11.54 27.34
N ASP A 546 12.21 12.23 27.99
CA ASP A 546 12.36 12.69 29.36
C ASP A 546 12.19 11.56 30.37
N LYS A 547 12.38 11.88 31.65
CA LYS A 547 12.22 10.94 32.77
C LYS A 547 10.83 10.27 32.81
N ASP A 548 9.80 10.96 32.31
CA ASP A 548 8.41 10.51 32.29
C ASP A 548 8.10 9.71 31.00
N GLY A 549 9.10 9.55 30.12
CA GLY A 549 9.00 8.77 28.88
C GLY A 549 8.39 9.55 27.72
N PHE A 550 8.40 10.89 27.77
CA PHE A 550 7.88 11.75 26.72
C PHE A 550 9.02 12.39 25.91
N ASN A 551 8.90 12.43 24.59
CA ASN A 551 9.85 13.19 23.77
C ASN A 551 9.55 14.70 23.84
N ARG A 552 10.41 15.52 23.22
CA ARG A 552 10.22 16.98 23.13
C ARG A 552 8.89 17.46 22.53
N PHE A 553 8.12 16.57 21.91
CA PHE A 553 6.83 16.83 21.29
C PHE A 553 5.64 16.30 22.12
N GLY A 554 5.88 15.79 23.34
CA GLY A 554 4.83 15.27 24.22
C GLY A 554 4.31 13.88 23.81
N CYS A 555 5.11 13.10 23.09
CA CYS A 555 4.77 11.73 22.71
C CYS A 555 5.35 10.72 23.71
N ASN A 556 4.54 9.81 24.25
CA ASN A 556 5.01 8.79 25.19
C ASN A 556 5.31 7.43 24.56
N TYR A 557 5.96 6.61 25.37
CA TYR A 557 6.40 5.24 25.09
C TYR A 557 5.26 4.25 24.83
N TYR A 558 4.04 4.51 25.34
CA TYR A 558 2.95 3.52 25.39
C TYR A 558 2.38 3.12 24.03
N PHE A 559 2.68 3.91 22.98
CA PHE A 559 2.32 3.64 21.59
C PHE A 559 3.52 3.31 20.71
N ASN A 560 4.63 2.84 21.28
CA ASN A 560 5.94 2.88 20.63
C ASN A 560 6.22 4.29 20.12
N GLY A 561 6.41 5.26 21.03
CA GLY A 561 6.88 6.60 20.67
C GLY A 561 8.00 6.55 19.61
N PRO A 562 8.25 7.62 18.84
CA PRO A 562 8.97 7.59 17.54
C PRO A 562 10.43 7.12 17.57
N PHE A 563 10.90 6.56 18.67
CA PHE A 563 12.17 5.88 18.89
C PHE A 563 12.62 5.02 17.70
N TYR A 564 11.80 4.07 17.25
CA TYR A 564 12.21 3.18 16.16
C TYR A 564 12.41 3.98 14.87
N ILE A 565 11.55 4.98 14.61
CA ILE A 565 11.64 5.84 13.44
C ILE A 565 12.91 6.69 13.50
N ILE A 566 13.21 7.27 14.67
CA ILE A 566 14.40 8.09 14.91
C ILE A 566 15.67 7.26 14.72
N ILE A 567 15.73 6.05 15.30
CA ILE A 567 16.85 5.13 15.11
C ILE A 567 16.99 4.75 13.65
N TYR A 568 15.90 4.37 13.00
CA TYR A 568 15.90 3.98 11.59
C TYR A 568 16.33 5.12 10.66
N GLN A 569 15.92 6.36 10.94
CA GLN A 569 16.40 7.52 10.20
C GLN A 569 17.88 7.82 10.46
N SER A 570 18.32 7.73 11.71
CA SER A 570 19.75 7.85 12.03
C SER A 570 20.57 6.76 11.33
N LEU A 571 20.03 5.55 11.24
CA LEU A 571 20.63 4.45 10.50
C LEU A 571 20.71 4.77 9.00
N LYS A 572 19.61 5.23 8.39
CA LYS A 572 19.59 5.64 6.98
C LYS A 572 20.63 6.71 6.68
N ASN A 573 20.78 7.71 7.55
CA ASN A 573 21.79 8.75 7.40
C ASN A 573 23.21 8.15 7.45
N LYS A 574 23.51 7.30 8.44
CA LYS A 574 24.82 6.62 8.53
C LYS A 574 25.10 5.72 7.31
N LEU A 575 24.10 4.95 6.84
CA LEU A 575 24.24 4.12 5.65
C LEU A 575 24.55 4.96 4.40
N SER A 576 23.96 6.16 4.29
CA SER A 576 24.22 7.10 3.19
C SER A 576 25.67 7.62 3.14
N GLU A 577 26.37 7.62 4.27
CA GLU A 577 27.79 8.00 4.34
C GLU A 577 28.72 6.90 3.81
N ILE A 578 28.26 5.64 3.81
CA ILE A 578 29.03 4.49 3.35
C ILE A 578 28.91 4.37 1.83
N LYS A 579 29.95 4.81 1.11
CA LYS A 579 29.99 4.78 -0.35
C LYS A 579 30.43 3.44 -0.96
N SER A 580 31.04 2.56 -0.15
CA SER A 580 31.57 1.28 -0.60
C SER A 580 30.53 0.17 -0.45
N MET A 581 30.11 -0.41 -1.58
CA MET A 581 29.22 -1.59 -1.60
C MET A 581 29.83 -2.77 -0.83
N HIS A 582 31.16 -2.95 -0.92
CA HIS A 582 31.87 -3.97 -0.15
C HIS A 582 31.74 -3.74 1.36
N SER A 583 31.82 -2.49 1.82
CA SER A 583 31.66 -2.17 3.23
C SER A 583 30.23 -2.43 3.72
N LEU A 584 29.22 -2.12 2.91
CA LEU A 584 27.79 -2.36 3.22
C LEU A 584 27.46 -3.85 3.32
N ILE A 585 27.94 -4.67 2.37
CA ILE A 585 27.71 -6.12 2.35
C ILE A 585 28.39 -6.80 3.56
N ASN A 586 29.47 -6.22 4.07
CA ASN A 586 30.24 -6.78 5.18
C ASN A 586 29.73 -6.33 6.58
N ILE A 587 28.65 -5.55 6.65
CA ILE A 587 28.05 -5.14 7.93
C ILE A 587 27.50 -6.40 8.64
N PRO A 588 27.95 -6.72 9.86
CA PRO A 588 27.45 -7.86 10.63
C PRO A 588 25.95 -7.73 10.93
N ARG A 589 25.24 -8.86 10.93
CA ARG A 589 23.78 -8.91 11.13
C ARG A 589 23.41 -9.84 12.27
N LEU A 590 22.33 -9.47 12.97
CA LEU A 590 21.72 -10.28 14.03
C LEU A 590 20.53 -11.10 13.51
N CYS A 591 19.80 -10.56 12.53
CA CYS A 591 18.69 -11.26 11.90
C CYS A 591 19.19 -12.47 11.09
N PRO A 592 18.44 -13.59 11.07
CA PRO A 592 18.76 -14.72 10.21
C PRO A 592 18.83 -14.36 8.73
N ALA A 593 19.55 -15.18 7.96
CA ALA A 593 19.57 -15.14 6.50
C ALA A 593 18.15 -15.03 5.90
N VAL A 594 18.01 -14.17 4.88
CA VAL A 594 16.77 -14.00 4.12
C VAL A 594 16.36 -15.34 3.48
N SER A 595 15.08 -15.66 3.57
CA SER A 595 14.55 -16.88 2.96
C SER A 595 14.63 -16.85 1.43
N GLN A 596 14.78 -18.01 0.83
CA GLN A 596 14.66 -18.16 -0.62
C GLN A 596 13.20 -18.37 -1.03
N LEU A 597 12.85 -17.92 -2.23
CA LEU A 597 11.54 -18.21 -2.82
C LEU A 597 11.44 -19.70 -3.20
N PRO A 598 10.33 -20.38 -2.90
CA PRO A 598 10.13 -21.77 -3.28
C PRO A 598 9.81 -21.91 -4.78
N HIS A 599 10.19 -23.03 -5.40
CA HIS A 599 10.05 -23.25 -6.84
C HIS A 599 8.61 -23.10 -7.38
N TRP A 600 7.59 -23.33 -6.55
CA TRP A 600 6.21 -23.14 -6.96
C TRP A 600 5.85 -21.66 -7.15
N MET A 601 6.46 -20.72 -6.42
CA MET A 601 6.22 -19.28 -6.60
C MET A 601 6.69 -18.79 -7.95
N TYR A 602 7.91 -19.19 -8.36
CA TYR A 602 8.43 -18.90 -9.70
C TYR A 602 7.47 -19.31 -10.82
N LYS A 603 6.78 -20.43 -10.60
CA LYS A 603 5.78 -20.96 -11.54
C LYS A 603 4.47 -20.19 -11.50
N VAL A 604 3.99 -19.79 -10.34
CA VAL A 604 2.70 -19.09 -10.18
C VAL A 604 2.81 -17.64 -10.69
N TYR A 605 3.89 -16.95 -10.34
CA TYR A 605 4.11 -15.53 -10.60
C TYR A 605 5.04 -15.25 -11.79
N TRP A 606 5.33 -16.26 -12.62
CA TRP A 606 6.10 -16.08 -13.87
C TRP A 606 7.53 -15.52 -13.69
N LEU A 607 8.10 -15.65 -12.50
CA LEU A 607 9.42 -15.09 -12.13
C LEU A 607 10.58 -15.67 -12.93
N ASN A 608 10.38 -16.81 -13.63
CA ASN A 608 11.42 -17.44 -14.46
C ASN A 608 11.82 -16.61 -15.68
N ARG A 609 11.02 -15.60 -16.06
CA ARG A 609 11.31 -14.70 -17.17
C ARG A 609 12.47 -13.75 -16.87
N GLN A 610 12.69 -13.42 -15.60
CA GLN A 610 13.74 -12.50 -15.18
C GLN A 610 14.94 -13.26 -14.63
N LYS A 611 15.99 -13.37 -15.45
CA LYS A 611 17.21 -14.15 -15.13
C LYS A 611 17.95 -13.66 -13.88
N THR A 612 17.76 -12.40 -13.49
CA THR A 612 18.45 -11.78 -12.35
C THR A 612 17.83 -12.13 -11.00
N ILE A 613 16.58 -12.62 -10.94
CA ILE A 613 15.91 -12.94 -9.66
C ILE A 613 16.67 -14.01 -8.86
N PRO A 614 17.06 -15.17 -9.44
CA PRO A 614 17.87 -16.16 -8.72
C PRO A 614 19.20 -15.61 -8.19
N GLU A 615 19.86 -14.73 -8.95
CA GLU A 615 21.14 -14.12 -8.56
C GLU A 615 20.95 -13.15 -7.39
N VAL A 616 19.92 -12.30 -7.46
CA VAL A 616 19.54 -11.38 -6.38
C VAL A 616 19.19 -12.15 -5.10
N LEU A 617 18.40 -13.22 -5.19
CA LEU A 617 18.08 -14.06 -4.04
C LEU A 617 19.31 -14.73 -3.43
N ALA A 618 20.30 -15.11 -4.25
CA ALA A 618 21.56 -15.62 -3.75
C ALA A 618 22.34 -14.55 -2.94
N ILE A 619 22.32 -13.28 -3.40
CA ILE A 619 22.94 -12.16 -2.67
C ILE A 619 22.21 -11.90 -1.34
N MET A 620 20.88 -11.89 -1.34
CA MET A 620 20.07 -11.65 -0.14
C MET A 620 20.20 -12.79 0.89
N ALA A 621 20.45 -14.02 0.44
CA ALA A 621 20.64 -15.18 1.31
C ALA A 621 22.03 -15.21 1.99
N LEU A 622 22.95 -14.30 1.66
CA LEU A 622 24.25 -14.22 2.32
C LEU A 622 24.10 -13.62 3.72
N ASP A 623 24.38 -14.45 4.73
CA ASP A 623 24.42 -14.04 6.13
C ASP A 623 25.86 -13.94 6.63
N ARG A 624 26.11 -12.95 7.49
CA ARG A 624 27.36 -12.81 8.25
C ARG A 624 27.02 -12.53 9.71
N LEU A 625 26.57 -13.59 10.39
CA LEU A 625 26.55 -13.66 11.84
C LEU A 625 27.97 -13.39 12.35
N LYS A 626 28.15 -12.29 13.08
CA LYS A 626 29.23 -12.22 14.08
C LYS A 626 28.64 -12.70 15.40
N ASN A 627 29.44 -13.47 16.14
CA ASN A 627 29.12 -13.88 17.51
C ASN A 627 28.52 -12.72 18.31
N PRO A 628 27.56 -13.00 19.21
CA PRO A 628 27.00 -11.98 20.08
C PRO A 628 28.12 -11.42 20.98
N TYR A 629 28.42 -10.12 20.78
CA TYR A 629 29.07 -9.18 21.68
C TYR A 629 30.36 -9.60 22.42
N SER A 630 31.48 -8.95 22.05
CA SER A 630 32.45 -8.42 23.02
C SER A 630 32.38 -6.88 22.94
N PHE A 631 32.27 -6.22 24.10
CA PHE A 631 32.19 -4.76 24.24
C PHE A 631 33.47 -4.03 23.80
N GLU A 632 34.56 -4.76 23.52
CA GLU A 632 35.87 -4.19 23.20
C GLU A 632 36.02 -3.83 21.71
N ASP A 633 35.11 -4.28 20.84
CA ASP A 633 35.16 -4.07 19.37
C ASP A 633 34.55 -2.73 18.89
N VAL A 634 34.06 -1.89 19.83
CA VAL A 634 33.03 -0.86 19.56
C VAL A 634 33.58 0.51 19.13
N PHE A 635 34.88 0.79 19.27
CA PHE A 635 35.38 2.15 19.05
C PHE A 635 35.68 2.52 17.58
N ASP A 636 35.84 1.55 16.67
CA ASP A 636 36.30 1.81 15.29
C ASP A 636 35.35 1.33 14.16
N LYS A 637 34.16 0.82 14.48
CA LYS A 637 33.22 0.25 13.49
C LYS A 637 31.85 0.92 13.57
N ILE A 638 31.23 1.18 12.43
CA ILE A 638 29.85 1.68 12.33
C ILE A 638 28.93 0.69 13.04
N TRP A 639 28.47 1.08 14.22
CA TRP A 639 27.54 0.33 15.02
C TRP A 639 26.10 0.66 14.60
N ILE A 640 25.36 -0.36 14.20
CA ILE A 640 23.91 -0.32 14.03
C ILE A 640 23.34 -0.85 15.33
N PRO A 641 22.58 -0.06 16.12
CA PRO A 641 21.90 -0.60 17.28
C PRO A 641 21.08 -1.80 16.84
N PRO A 642 21.07 -2.92 17.59
CA PRO A 642 20.02 -3.90 17.44
C PRO A 642 18.70 -3.13 17.48
N VAL A 643 17.87 -3.29 16.44
CA VAL A 643 16.43 -3.15 16.63
C VAL A 643 16.16 -4.02 17.86
N PRO A 644 15.52 -3.53 18.94
CA PRO A 644 15.47 -4.27 20.19
C PRO A 644 14.81 -5.64 19.94
N ASP A 645 15.64 -6.67 19.80
CA ASP A 645 15.26 -8.05 20.01
C ASP A 645 15.00 -8.17 21.51
N HIS A 646 13.74 -8.06 21.89
CA HIS A 646 13.25 -8.43 23.21
C HIS A 646 12.07 -9.38 23.08
#